data_AF-A0A9X1UGE2-F1
#
_entry.id   AF-A0A9X1UGE2-F1
#
_cell.length_a   1.000
_cell.length_b   1.000
_cell.length_c   1.000
_cell.angle_alpha   90.00
_cell.angle_beta   90.00
_cell.angle_gamma   90.00
#
_symmetry.space_group_name_H-M   'P 1'
#
loop_
_entity.id
_entity.type
_entity.pdbx_description
1 polymer ?
#
loop_
_entity_poly.entity_id
_entity_poly.type
_entity_poly.pdbx_seq_one_letter_code
_entity_poly.pdbx_strand_id
1 'polypeptide(L)'
;MRIVCIGGGPAGLYFGLLMKRRHPDYEITVIERNRPYDTFGWGVVFSDQTLGNLRAADPESASEILDAFNHWDDIEIHFRGRSVRSSGHGFCGIGRKRLLNILQARCEQLGVKLVFETQMSDEDVQNADLIIASDGLNSAIRQKYAATYQPDIDMRDCRFVWLGTSKLFDAFTFAFEETEFGWFQAHAYRFDDNTSTFIVETPEHVWRAAGLEDMSKEDSIAFCEKLFARYLDGHALRSNASHLRGSSQWIRFPRVVNREWVHWKTSADGKQTPVVLMGDAAHTAHFSIGSGTKLALEDAIELANSMDTHPGDLRAALHHYTSVRSVDVLRIQNAARNSTEWFEHVDRYAQFEPEQFAYSLLTRSQRISHENLRERDAHYLGGFESWLAERAGAGAHAATDAGKRAAPPMFTPYTVRGVTLKNRVVVSPMAQYSAHDGVAGDYHLMHLGARAMGGAALVMTEMTCVSPEARITPACPGMYAPEHLQAWKRIVDFVHTGSDAKIGIQLGHSGAKGSTRVAWEGIDQPLDDGNWPLVSASPQQYLRGVSQWSHAASADELREIEAQFVRSTQMANEAGFDWLELHCAHGYLLSSFLSPLTNQRTDEYGGSLDNRLRFPLQVFNAIRAVWPEHKPISVRISAHDWVEGGITPDDAVAIARAFKAAGADMIDVSSGQVSKDEKPVYGRMFQTPFADRIRNEAGIATIAVGAISEADHVNGIIAAGRADLCAVARPHLANPAWTLNEAAKIGYFDVKWPNQYTAAKTQLERNIERERAAAAAAAGLSPLERAQRAEGTV
;
A
#
# COMPACT_ATOMS: atom_id res chain seq x y z
N MET A 1 19.61 32.59 -22.67
CA MET A 1 19.90 31.19 -23.06
C MET A 1 19.02 30.78 -24.23
N ARG A 2 19.43 29.77 -25.00
CA ARG A 2 18.63 29.12 -26.06
C ARG A 2 18.09 27.78 -25.56
N ILE A 3 16.78 27.67 -25.38
CA ILE A 3 16.11 26.48 -24.85
C ILE A 3 15.21 25.87 -25.92
N VAL A 4 15.29 24.56 -26.10
CA VAL A 4 14.41 23.83 -27.03
C VAL A 4 13.65 22.74 -26.28
N CYS A 5 12.33 22.80 -26.31
CA CYS A 5 11.45 21.77 -25.78
C CYS A 5 10.95 20.90 -26.93
N ILE A 6 11.25 19.61 -26.89
CA ILE A 6 10.76 18.61 -27.85
C ILE A 6 9.52 17.98 -27.23
N GLY A 7 8.36 18.21 -27.83
CA GLY A 7 7.03 17.86 -27.35
C GLY A 7 6.22 19.09 -26.89
N GLY A 8 5.05 19.30 -27.48
CA GLY A 8 4.10 20.37 -27.19
C GLY A 8 2.97 19.95 -26.24
N GLY A 9 3.24 19.00 -25.36
CA GLY A 9 2.33 18.65 -24.25
C GLY A 9 2.39 19.65 -23.09
N PRO A 10 1.64 19.41 -21.99
CA PRO A 10 1.59 20.33 -20.85
C PRO A 10 2.98 20.64 -20.24
N ALA A 11 3.88 19.65 -20.19
CA ALA A 11 5.25 19.84 -19.67
C ALA A 11 6.05 20.86 -20.50
N GLY A 12 6.24 20.59 -21.80
CA GLY A 12 7.06 21.43 -22.68
C GLY A 12 6.50 22.84 -22.88
N LEU A 13 5.18 22.96 -23.07
CA LEU A 13 4.51 24.26 -23.18
C LEU A 13 4.66 25.08 -21.90
N TYR A 14 4.36 24.48 -20.74
CA TYR A 14 4.35 25.23 -19.49
C TYR A 14 5.76 25.60 -19.03
N PHE A 15 6.76 24.73 -19.23
CA PHE A 15 8.15 25.08 -18.97
C PHE A 15 8.62 26.23 -19.87
N GLY A 16 8.34 26.13 -21.18
CA GLY A 16 8.69 27.19 -22.14
C GLY A 16 8.06 28.53 -21.79
N LEU A 17 6.79 28.52 -21.40
CA LEU A 17 6.05 29.67 -20.89
C LEU A 17 6.72 30.27 -19.65
N LEU A 18 6.98 29.46 -18.62
CA LEU A 18 7.53 29.93 -17.34
C LEU A 18 8.91 30.56 -17.53
N MET A 19 9.77 29.89 -18.30
CA MET A 19 11.11 30.39 -18.58
C MET A 19 11.07 31.70 -19.38
N LYS A 20 10.17 31.84 -20.37
CA LYS A 20 10.07 33.08 -21.15
C LYS A 20 9.56 34.24 -20.32
N ARG A 21 8.60 33.98 -19.41
CA ARG A 21 8.05 34.98 -18.51
C ARG A 21 9.08 35.49 -17.51
N ARG A 22 9.91 34.60 -16.97
CA ARG A 22 10.94 34.95 -15.97
C ARG A 22 12.20 35.55 -16.62
N HIS A 23 12.55 35.10 -17.82
CA HIS A 23 13.73 35.53 -18.58
C HIS A 23 13.35 35.94 -20.01
N PRO A 24 12.86 37.18 -20.22
CA PRO A 24 12.38 37.64 -21.53
C PRO A 24 13.45 37.62 -22.63
N ASP A 25 14.73 37.69 -22.27
CA ASP A 25 15.90 37.63 -23.15
C ASP A 25 16.21 36.21 -23.66
N TYR A 26 15.60 35.17 -23.11
CA TYR A 26 15.86 33.80 -23.55
C TYR A 26 15.13 33.50 -24.87
N GLU A 27 15.81 32.77 -25.76
CA GLU A 27 15.20 32.24 -26.98
C GLU A 27 14.64 30.85 -26.67
N ILE A 28 13.33 30.70 -26.75
CA ILE A 28 12.64 29.46 -26.34
C ILE A 28 11.81 28.96 -27.52
N THR A 29 12.04 27.71 -27.91
CA THR A 29 11.29 27.04 -28.97
C THR A 29 10.63 25.77 -28.42
N VAL A 30 9.33 25.58 -28.68
CA VAL A 30 8.60 24.34 -28.40
C VAL A 30 8.24 23.70 -29.74
N ILE A 31 8.59 22.42 -29.90
CA ILE A 31 8.43 21.68 -31.15
C ILE A 31 7.44 20.55 -30.92
N GLU A 32 6.41 20.46 -31.76
CA GLU A 32 5.35 19.46 -31.70
C GLU A 32 5.19 18.77 -33.05
N ARG A 33 5.11 17.43 -33.02
CA ARG A 33 4.95 16.60 -34.22
C ARG A 33 3.54 16.64 -34.78
N ASN A 34 2.55 16.89 -33.92
CA ASN A 34 1.15 16.97 -34.30
C ASN A 34 0.78 18.39 -34.74
N ARG A 35 -0.44 18.52 -35.30
CA ARG A 35 -1.00 19.84 -35.64
C ARG A 35 -1.25 20.66 -34.38
N PRO A 36 -1.28 22.01 -34.52
CA PRO A 36 -1.81 22.85 -33.47
C PRO A 36 -3.19 22.34 -33.05
N TYR A 37 -3.43 22.28 -31.73
CA TYR A 37 -4.72 21.91 -31.15
C TYR A 37 -5.19 20.45 -31.37
N ASP A 38 -4.37 19.58 -31.97
CA ASP A 38 -4.62 18.13 -31.98
C ASP A 38 -4.27 17.55 -30.60
N THR A 39 -5.19 16.77 -30.03
CA THR A 39 -4.96 16.12 -28.74
C THR A 39 -5.62 14.75 -28.68
N PHE A 40 -5.00 13.85 -27.93
CA PHE A 40 -5.55 12.54 -27.59
C PHE A 40 -6.15 12.57 -26.18
N GLY A 41 -7.37 12.06 -26.02
CA GLY A 41 -8.11 12.06 -24.76
C GLY A 41 -9.02 13.27 -24.56
N TRP A 42 -9.83 13.22 -23.51
CA TRP A 42 -10.95 14.14 -23.27
C TRP A 42 -10.64 15.07 -22.09
N GLY A 43 -11.26 14.87 -20.92
CA GLY A 43 -11.07 15.71 -19.75
C GLY A 43 -9.94 15.26 -18.83
N VAL A 44 -9.15 16.20 -18.30
CA VAL A 44 -8.17 15.94 -17.23
C VAL A 44 -8.66 16.53 -15.90
N VAL A 45 -8.28 15.90 -14.80
CA VAL A 45 -8.69 16.30 -13.44
C VAL A 45 -7.50 16.87 -12.68
N PHE A 46 -7.73 17.90 -11.88
CA PHE A 46 -6.75 18.50 -10.99
C PHE A 46 -7.19 18.47 -9.52
N SER A 47 -6.21 18.54 -8.62
CA SER A 47 -6.43 18.71 -7.18
C SER A 47 -6.19 20.16 -6.76
N ASP A 48 -6.86 20.63 -5.71
CA ASP A 48 -6.71 21.99 -5.16
C ASP A 48 -5.26 22.40 -4.88
N GLN A 49 -4.43 21.47 -4.39
CA GLN A 49 -3.02 21.73 -4.14
C GLN A 49 -2.25 22.13 -5.41
N THR A 50 -2.55 21.48 -6.54
CA THR A 50 -1.93 21.79 -7.84
C THR A 50 -2.31 23.19 -8.29
N LEU A 51 -3.54 23.62 -7.99
CA LEU A 51 -4.00 24.97 -8.29
C LEU A 51 -3.24 26.02 -7.50
N GLY A 52 -2.91 25.75 -6.23
CA GLY A 52 -2.05 26.63 -5.43
C GLY A 52 -0.67 26.83 -6.06
N ASN A 53 -0.03 25.75 -6.50
CA ASN A 53 1.28 25.81 -7.16
C ASN A 53 1.21 26.56 -8.49
N LEU A 54 0.17 26.32 -9.30
CA LEU A 54 -0.05 27.05 -10.55
C LEU A 54 -0.27 28.55 -10.31
N ARG A 55 -1.07 28.94 -9.31
CA ARG A 55 -1.30 30.36 -8.98
C ARG A 55 -0.01 31.05 -8.54
N ALA A 56 0.81 30.39 -7.73
CA ALA A 56 2.10 30.94 -7.30
C ALA A 56 3.09 31.05 -8.47
N ALA A 57 3.10 30.04 -9.34
CA ALA A 57 4.03 29.97 -10.46
C ALA A 57 3.59 30.83 -11.65
N ASP A 58 2.29 31.01 -11.93
CA ASP A 58 1.74 31.75 -13.06
C ASP A 58 0.28 32.19 -12.86
N PRO A 59 0.04 33.34 -12.21
CA PRO A 59 -1.31 33.81 -11.88
C PRO A 59 -2.24 33.96 -13.09
N GLU A 60 -1.72 34.42 -14.24
CA GLU A 60 -2.53 34.69 -15.44
C GLU A 60 -3.07 33.39 -16.06
N SER A 61 -2.19 32.44 -16.41
CA SER A 61 -2.66 31.17 -16.96
C SER A 61 -3.42 30.36 -15.92
N ALA A 62 -3.07 30.45 -14.63
CA ALA A 62 -3.83 29.81 -13.57
C ALA A 62 -5.27 30.34 -13.52
N SER A 63 -5.49 31.65 -13.63
CA SER A 63 -6.84 32.24 -13.69
C SER A 63 -7.64 31.70 -14.87
N GLU A 64 -7.08 31.71 -16.08
CA GLU A 64 -7.78 31.20 -17.26
C GLU A 64 -8.08 29.69 -17.18
N ILE A 65 -7.17 28.91 -16.59
CA ILE A 65 -7.37 27.47 -16.36
C ILE A 65 -8.50 27.28 -15.34
N LEU A 66 -8.50 28.04 -14.24
CA LEU A 66 -9.51 27.98 -13.18
C LEU A 66 -10.89 28.41 -13.67
N ASP A 67 -10.99 29.46 -14.47
CA ASP A 67 -12.26 29.93 -15.03
C ASP A 67 -12.86 28.91 -16.01
N ALA A 68 -12.03 28.03 -16.58
CA ALA A 68 -12.45 26.95 -17.44
C ALA A 68 -12.78 25.64 -16.69
N PHE A 69 -12.63 25.60 -15.36
CA PHE A 69 -12.84 24.39 -14.58
C PHE A 69 -14.31 24.12 -14.31
N ASN A 70 -14.68 22.86 -14.55
CA ASN A 70 -15.91 22.29 -14.05
C ASN A 70 -15.64 21.65 -12.70
N HIS A 71 -16.38 22.06 -11.68
CA HIS A 71 -16.20 21.56 -10.32
C HIS A 71 -17.28 20.53 -9.97
N TRP A 72 -16.86 19.47 -9.28
CA TRP A 72 -17.76 18.52 -8.63
C TRP A 72 -17.09 17.97 -7.38
N ASP A 73 -17.91 17.55 -6.43
CA ASP A 73 -17.41 17.13 -5.12
C ASP A 73 -17.55 15.63 -4.86
N ASP A 74 -18.50 14.99 -5.55
CA ASP A 74 -18.93 13.64 -5.24
C ASP A 74 -18.18 12.59 -6.04
N ILE A 75 -17.99 11.43 -5.42
CA ILE A 75 -17.69 10.15 -6.06
C ILE A 75 -18.93 9.29 -5.97
N GLU A 76 -19.35 8.70 -7.07
CA GLU A 76 -20.43 7.72 -7.13
C GLU A 76 -19.90 6.36 -7.60
N ILE A 77 -20.26 5.29 -6.89
CA ILE A 77 -19.73 3.95 -7.10
C ILE A 77 -20.89 3.00 -7.33
N HIS A 78 -20.98 2.46 -8.54
CA HIS A 78 -21.99 1.48 -8.94
C HIS A 78 -21.39 0.08 -8.93
N PHE A 79 -21.87 -0.75 -8.00
CA PHE A 79 -21.42 -2.13 -7.85
C PHE A 79 -22.60 -3.04 -7.51
N ARG A 80 -22.78 -4.12 -8.26
CA ARG A 80 -23.87 -5.11 -8.08
C ARG A 80 -25.27 -4.49 -7.96
N GLY A 81 -25.56 -3.50 -8.81
CA GLY A 81 -26.86 -2.82 -8.86
C GLY A 81 -27.15 -1.87 -7.69
N ARG A 82 -26.17 -1.61 -6.82
CA ARG A 82 -26.26 -0.62 -5.74
C ARG A 82 -25.33 0.56 -6.08
N SER A 83 -25.80 1.77 -5.78
CA SER A 83 -25.00 2.99 -5.87
C SER A 83 -24.62 3.43 -4.46
N VAL A 84 -23.33 3.76 -4.29
CA VAL A 84 -22.77 4.34 -3.06
C VAL A 84 -22.12 5.67 -3.43
N ARG A 85 -22.56 6.75 -2.78
CA ARG A 85 -22.05 8.11 -3.03
C ARG A 85 -21.31 8.63 -1.80
N SER A 86 -20.17 9.27 -2.02
CA SER A 86 -19.41 9.98 -1.00
C SER A 86 -19.00 11.36 -1.52
N SER A 87 -19.11 12.38 -0.68
CA SER A 87 -18.82 13.80 -0.97
C SER A 87 -17.48 14.25 -0.38
N GLY A 88 -17.16 15.55 -0.47
CA GLY A 88 -15.97 16.17 0.11
C GLY A 88 -14.65 15.79 -0.56
N HIS A 89 -14.69 15.26 -1.78
CA HIS A 89 -13.48 14.85 -2.49
C HIS A 89 -12.82 16.01 -3.23
N GLY A 90 -13.61 17.01 -3.67
CA GLY A 90 -13.15 18.22 -4.33
C GLY A 90 -12.40 17.93 -5.64
N PHE A 91 -13.12 17.84 -6.74
CA PHE A 91 -12.55 17.68 -8.07
C PHE A 91 -12.79 18.90 -8.95
N CYS A 92 -11.85 19.11 -9.86
CA CYS A 92 -12.01 20.05 -10.95
C CYS A 92 -11.49 19.43 -12.25
N GLY A 93 -12.27 19.60 -13.31
CA GLY A 93 -11.99 19.05 -14.63
C GLY A 93 -11.88 20.14 -15.68
N ILE A 94 -11.03 19.92 -16.67
CA ILE A 94 -10.94 20.74 -17.88
C ILE A 94 -10.74 19.83 -19.08
N GLY A 95 -11.33 20.21 -20.23
CA GLY A 95 -10.98 19.58 -21.49
C GLY A 95 -9.49 19.71 -21.78
N ARG A 96 -8.80 18.58 -22.05
CA ARG A 96 -7.36 18.57 -22.37
C ARG A 96 -7.03 19.50 -23.52
N LYS A 97 -7.90 19.55 -24.53
CA LYS A 97 -7.79 20.50 -25.65
C LYS A 97 -7.82 21.94 -25.16
N ARG A 98 -8.77 22.30 -24.30
CA ARG A 98 -8.89 23.66 -23.74
C ARG A 98 -7.65 24.04 -22.94
N LEU A 99 -7.13 23.13 -22.10
CA LEU A 99 -5.89 23.35 -21.36
C LEU A 99 -4.71 23.65 -22.30
N LEU A 100 -4.50 22.82 -23.33
CA LEU A 100 -3.42 23.04 -24.29
C LEU A 100 -3.58 24.36 -25.04
N ASN A 101 -4.81 24.73 -25.41
CA ASN A 101 -5.08 26.01 -26.07
C ASN A 101 -4.69 27.21 -25.20
N ILE A 102 -5.02 27.17 -23.90
CA ILE A 102 -4.63 28.23 -22.94
C ILE A 102 -3.11 28.34 -22.89
N LEU A 103 -2.40 27.20 -22.71
CA LEU A 103 -0.94 27.19 -22.64
C LEU A 103 -0.27 27.66 -23.94
N GLN A 104 -0.79 27.25 -25.11
CA GLN A 104 -0.28 27.68 -26.41
C GLN A 104 -0.48 29.18 -26.63
N ALA A 105 -1.69 29.70 -26.37
CA ALA A 105 -1.97 31.13 -26.50
C ALA A 105 -1.07 31.97 -25.58
N ARG A 106 -0.83 31.50 -24.36
CA ARG A 106 0.08 32.15 -23.40
C ARG A 106 1.54 32.08 -23.81
N CYS A 107 1.99 30.96 -24.38
CA CYS A 107 3.30 30.87 -25.01
C CYS A 107 3.48 31.91 -26.13
N GLU A 108 2.50 32.05 -27.02
CA GLU A 108 2.54 33.03 -28.12
C GLU A 108 2.57 34.47 -27.60
N GLN A 109 1.75 34.80 -26.60
CA GLN A 109 1.72 36.13 -25.96
C GLN A 109 3.07 36.55 -25.37
N LEU A 110 3.82 35.60 -24.79
CA LEU A 110 5.13 35.84 -24.20
C LEU A 110 6.27 35.75 -25.22
N GLY A 111 5.99 35.38 -26.47
CA GLY A 111 6.98 35.26 -27.53
C GLY A 111 7.80 33.96 -27.50
N VAL A 112 7.22 32.86 -26.99
CA VAL A 112 7.76 31.51 -27.18
C VAL A 112 7.50 31.08 -28.63
N LYS A 113 8.53 30.56 -29.31
CA LYS A 113 8.39 30.07 -30.69
C LYS A 113 7.75 28.69 -30.70
N LEU A 114 6.51 28.57 -31.16
CA LEU A 114 5.85 27.27 -31.35
C LEU A 114 6.06 26.77 -32.78
N VAL A 115 6.49 25.52 -32.93
CA VAL A 115 6.73 24.86 -34.22
C VAL A 115 5.95 23.55 -34.27
N PHE A 116 4.89 23.48 -35.05
CA PHE A 116 4.01 22.32 -35.17
C PHE A 116 4.30 21.48 -36.42
N GLU A 117 3.65 20.32 -36.54
CA GLU A 117 3.79 19.37 -37.65
C GLU A 117 5.26 19.02 -37.98
N THR A 118 6.12 19.06 -36.96
CA THR A 118 7.56 18.86 -37.10
C THR A 118 8.03 17.77 -36.16
N GLN A 119 8.41 16.63 -36.73
CA GLN A 119 9.08 15.56 -35.99
C GLN A 119 10.58 15.91 -35.91
N MET A 120 11.10 16.06 -34.69
CA MET A 120 12.50 16.41 -34.46
C MET A 120 13.08 15.56 -33.33
N SER A 121 14.33 15.14 -33.48
CA SER A 121 15.13 14.51 -32.43
C SER A 121 16.07 15.54 -31.77
N ASP A 122 16.72 15.15 -30.69
CA ASP A 122 17.71 16.03 -30.04
C ASP A 122 18.95 16.27 -30.91
N GLU A 123 19.26 15.41 -31.89
CA GLU A 123 20.38 15.57 -32.83
C GLU A 123 20.15 16.71 -33.83
N ASP A 124 18.91 16.91 -34.25
CA ASP A 124 18.53 17.97 -35.17
C ASP A 124 18.60 19.36 -34.50
N VAL A 125 18.59 19.40 -33.16
CA VAL A 125 18.69 20.62 -32.37
C VAL A 125 20.12 21.11 -32.30
N GLN A 126 20.43 22.10 -33.15
CA GLN A 126 21.70 22.81 -33.17
C GLN A 126 21.72 23.98 -32.18
N ASN A 127 22.87 24.24 -31.58
CA ASN A 127 23.16 25.46 -30.81
C ASN A 127 22.30 25.73 -29.55
N ALA A 128 21.52 24.77 -29.05
CA ALA A 128 20.81 24.92 -27.79
C ALA A 128 21.77 24.96 -26.58
N ASP A 129 21.36 25.64 -25.51
CA ASP A 129 22.00 25.61 -24.19
C ASP A 129 21.33 24.60 -23.25
N LEU A 130 20.06 24.27 -23.51
CA LEU A 130 19.26 23.29 -22.77
C LEU A 130 18.21 22.67 -23.71
N ILE A 131 18.06 21.35 -23.64
CA ILE A 131 17.00 20.61 -24.34
C ILE A 131 16.10 19.96 -23.32
N ILE A 132 14.79 20.19 -23.44
CA ILE A 132 13.78 19.47 -22.65
C ILE A 132 13.15 18.40 -23.54
N ALA A 133 13.31 17.14 -23.15
CA ALA A 133 12.68 15.99 -23.76
C ALA A 133 11.34 15.73 -23.05
N SER A 134 10.28 16.29 -23.62
CA SER A 134 8.88 16.15 -23.19
C SER A 134 8.03 15.47 -24.28
N ASP A 135 8.64 14.59 -25.07
CA ASP A 135 8.07 13.89 -26.23
C ASP A 135 7.11 12.74 -25.84
N GLY A 136 6.79 12.65 -24.55
CA GLY A 136 5.72 11.87 -23.99
C GLY A 136 6.08 10.42 -23.67
N LEU A 137 5.03 9.63 -23.45
CA LEU A 137 5.12 8.27 -22.94
C LEU A 137 6.05 7.34 -23.72
N ASN A 138 5.99 7.41 -25.05
CA ASN A 138 6.81 6.63 -25.97
C ASN A 138 8.08 7.40 -26.40
N SER A 139 8.69 8.14 -25.46
CA SER A 139 9.85 9.00 -25.71
C SER A 139 10.96 8.26 -26.47
N ALA A 140 11.26 8.73 -27.68
CA ALA A 140 12.34 8.20 -28.51
C ALA A 140 13.70 8.62 -27.93
N ILE A 141 13.76 9.81 -27.33
CA ILE A 141 14.96 10.34 -26.68
C ILE A 141 15.33 9.49 -25.45
N ARG A 142 14.34 9.11 -24.62
CA ARG A 142 14.57 8.20 -23.48
C ARG A 142 15.15 6.87 -23.95
N GLN A 143 14.59 6.29 -25.02
CA GLN A 143 15.07 5.02 -25.56
C GLN A 143 16.49 5.14 -26.12
N LYS A 144 16.78 6.21 -26.87
CA LYS A 144 18.10 6.49 -27.45
C LYS A 144 19.19 6.58 -26.38
N TYR A 145 18.91 7.25 -25.26
CA TYR A 145 19.86 7.45 -24.16
C TYR A 145 19.57 6.56 -22.94
N ALA A 146 19.00 5.37 -23.17
CA ALA A 146 18.63 4.45 -22.09
C ALA A 146 19.82 4.06 -21.19
N ALA A 147 21.04 4.01 -21.73
CA ALA A 147 22.25 3.75 -20.94
C ALA A 147 22.51 4.82 -19.87
N THR A 148 22.10 6.08 -20.11
CA THR A 148 22.18 7.15 -19.11
C THR A 148 20.96 7.13 -18.21
N TYR A 149 19.76 7.24 -18.78
CA TYR A 149 18.52 7.40 -18.02
C TYR A 149 18.14 6.18 -17.18
N GLN A 150 18.58 4.99 -17.61
CA GLN A 150 18.27 3.70 -16.99
C GLN A 150 16.74 3.55 -16.75
N PRO A 151 15.94 3.54 -17.85
CA PRO A 151 14.49 3.42 -17.74
C PRO A 151 14.11 2.03 -17.22
N ASP A 152 13.20 2.01 -16.26
CA ASP A 152 12.45 0.86 -15.80
C ASP A 152 11.00 1.03 -16.28
N ILE A 153 10.62 0.22 -17.27
CA ILE A 153 9.31 0.28 -17.93
C ILE A 153 8.57 -1.03 -17.64
N ASP A 154 7.43 -0.91 -16.98
CA ASP A 154 6.55 -2.02 -16.64
C ASP A 154 5.19 -1.84 -17.31
N MET A 155 4.87 -2.75 -18.24
CA MET A 155 3.60 -2.77 -18.94
C MET A 155 2.52 -3.38 -18.04
N ARG A 156 1.57 -2.56 -17.59
CA ARG A 156 0.47 -2.97 -16.71
C ARG A 156 -0.52 -3.90 -17.42
N ASP A 157 -1.23 -4.73 -16.66
CA ASP A 157 -2.04 -5.83 -17.20
C ASP A 157 -3.33 -5.33 -17.86
N CYS A 158 -3.95 -4.29 -17.30
CA CYS A 158 -5.18 -3.74 -17.83
C CYS A 158 -5.01 -3.07 -19.21
N ARG A 159 -6.01 -3.32 -20.07
CA ARG A 159 -6.30 -2.58 -21.30
C ARG A 159 -7.32 -1.51 -20.97
N PHE A 160 -7.13 -0.29 -21.48
CA PHE A 160 -8.12 0.77 -21.37
C PHE A 160 -8.35 1.50 -22.69
N VAL A 161 -9.55 2.06 -22.84
CA VAL A 161 -9.94 2.95 -23.93
C VAL A 161 -10.54 4.23 -23.36
N TRP A 162 -10.13 5.38 -23.90
CA TRP A 162 -10.58 6.69 -23.43
C TRP A 162 -11.60 7.30 -24.40
N LEU A 163 -12.86 7.26 -24.01
CA LEU A 163 -14.00 7.76 -24.79
C LEU A 163 -14.58 9.04 -24.16
N GLY A 164 -15.48 9.68 -24.89
CA GLY A 164 -16.28 10.81 -24.42
C GLY A 164 -17.76 10.59 -24.70
N THR A 165 -18.62 11.31 -23.98
CA THR A 165 -20.07 11.24 -24.14
C THR A 165 -20.71 12.59 -23.86
N SER A 166 -21.91 12.84 -24.40
CA SER A 166 -22.72 14.01 -24.02
C SER A 166 -23.58 13.75 -22.77
N LYS A 167 -23.54 12.54 -22.21
CA LYS A 167 -24.07 12.30 -20.87
C LYS A 167 -23.23 13.07 -19.86
N LEU A 168 -23.86 13.97 -19.12
CA LEU A 168 -23.22 14.69 -18.02
C LEU A 168 -23.31 13.87 -16.74
N PHE A 169 -22.15 13.58 -16.16
CA PHE A 169 -22.04 12.97 -14.84
C PHE A 169 -21.81 14.08 -13.80
N ASP A 170 -22.69 14.16 -12.80
CA ASP A 170 -22.63 15.17 -11.73
C ASP A 170 -21.58 14.83 -10.66
N ALA A 171 -21.15 13.56 -10.60
CA ALA A 171 -20.11 13.00 -9.74
C ALA A 171 -18.99 12.30 -10.55
N PHE A 172 -17.82 12.09 -9.93
CA PHE A 172 -16.84 11.13 -10.46
C PHE A 172 -17.41 9.72 -10.30
N THR A 173 -17.82 9.11 -11.40
CA THR A 173 -18.54 7.85 -11.40
C THR A 173 -17.60 6.69 -11.69
N PHE A 174 -17.59 5.69 -10.81
CA PHE A 174 -17.04 4.37 -11.07
C PHE A 174 -18.20 3.40 -11.29
N ALA A 175 -18.21 2.69 -12.41
CA ALA A 175 -19.23 1.67 -12.68
C ALA A 175 -18.55 0.33 -12.97
N PHE A 176 -18.98 -0.73 -12.29
CA PHE A 176 -18.42 -2.08 -12.41
C PHE A 176 -19.47 -3.04 -12.95
N GLU A 177 -19.14 -3.72 -14.03
CA GLU A 177 -20.00 -4.71 -14.68
C GLU A 177 -19.29 -6.05 -14.78
N GLU A 178 -19.92 -7.08 -14.22
CA GLU A 178 -19.47 -8.47 -14.35
C GLU A 178 -20.07 -9.07 -15.62
N THR A 179 -19.23 -9.66 -16.46
CA THR A 179 -19.61 -10.33 -17.70
C THR A 179 -19.21 -11.81 -17.66
N GLU A 180 -19.64 -12.58 -18.65
CA GLU A 180 -19.17 -13.98 -18.81
C GLU A 180 -17.65 -14.10 -19.04
N PHE A 181 -16.99 -13.01 -19.44
CA PHE A 181 -15.55 -12.95 -19.70
C PHE A 181 -14.73 -12.49 -18.49
N GLY A 182 -15.38 -11.87 -17.49
CA GLY A 182 -14.74 -11.21 -16.35
C GLY A 182 -15.28 -9.79 -16.11
N TRP A 183 -14.54 -9.02 -15.31
CA TRP A 183 -14.94 -7.69 -14.86
C TRP A 183 -14.49 -6.58 -15.82
N PHE A 184 -15.42 -5.67 -16.10
CA PHE A 184 -15.14 -4.39 -16.75
C PHE A 184 -15.48 -3.25 -15.79
N GLN A 185 -14.69 -2.19 -15.85
CA GLN A 185 -14.94 -0.97 -15.11
C GLN A 185 -14.95 0.26 -16.01
N ALA A 186 -15.77 1.24 -15.65
CA ALA A 186 -15.80 2.55 -16.28
C ALA A 186 -15.50 3.66 -15.27
N HIS A 187 -14.76 4.67 -15.72
CA HIS A 187 -14.48 5.91 -14.99
C HIS A 187 -15.07 7.07 -15.80
N ALA A 188 -16.06 7.76 -15.23
CA ALA A 188 -16.76 8.82 -15.94
C ALA A 188 -16.85 10.09 -15.11
N TYR A 189 -16.60 11.24 -15.75
CA TYR A 189 -16.68 12.55 -15.10
C TYR A 189 -16.83 13.65 -16.14
N ARG A 190 -17.62 14.68 -15.81
CA ARG A 190 -17.72 15.90 -16.62
C ARG A 190 -16.39 16.65 -16.68
N PHE A 191 -16.12 17.32 -17.79
CA PHE A 191 -14.95 18.21 -17.90
C PHE A 191 -15.26 19.53 -18.62
N ASP A 192 -16.43 19.64 -19.23
CA ASP A 192 -17.04 20.89 -19.69
C ASP A 192 -18.57 20.82 -19.55
N ASP A 193 -19.27 21.88 -19.93
CA ASP A 193 -20.72 22.02 -19.77
C ASP A 193 -21.54 21.04 -20.62
N ASN A 194 -20.94 20.39 -21.60
CA ASN A 194 -21.65 19.60 -22.62
C ASN A 194 -21.17 18.16 -22.73
N THR A 195 -20.03 17.81 -22.14
CA THR A 195 -19.39 16.53 -22.33
C THR A 195 -18.67 15.99 -21.09
N SER A 196 -18.63 14.66 -21.03
CA SER A 196 -17.92 13.89 -20.00
C SER A 196 -16.89 12.96 -20.62
N THR A 197 -15.84 12.71 -19.85
CA THR A 197 -14.91 11.60 -20.06
C THR A 197 -15.63 10.30 -19.72
N PHE A 198 -15.36 9.24 -20.48
CA PHE A 198 -15.78 7.87 -20.20
C PHE A 198 -14.63 6.91 -20.53
N ILE A 199 -13.85 6.50 -19.53
CA ILE A 199 -12.75 5.54 -19.71
C ILE A 199 -13.26 4.16 -19.34
N VAL A 200 -13.09 3.18 -20.24
CA VAL A 200 -13.37 1.77 -19.94
C VAL A 200 -12.05 1.04 -19.78
N GLU A 201 -11.94 0.22 -18.75
CA GLU A 201 -10.76 -0.58 -18.42
C GLU A 201 -11.15 -2.01 -18.05
N THR A 202 -10.28 -2.96 -18.38
CA THR A 202 -10.41 -4.39 -18.04
C THR A 202 -9.04 -5.08 -18.10
N PRO A 203 -8.80 -6.18 -17.37
CA PRO A 203 -7.59 -7.00 -17.53
C PRO A 203 -7.39 -7.51 -18.97
N GLU A 204 -6.14 -7.71 -19.41
CA GLU A 204 -5.85 -8.14 -20.78
C GLU A 204 -6.51 -9.48 -21.13
N HIS A 205 -6.53 -10.44 -20.19
CA HIS A 205 -7.13 -11.75 -20.43
C HIS A 205 -8.65 -11.66 -20.65
N VAL A 206 -9.36 -10.78 -19.93
CA VAL A 206 -10.80 -10.52 -20.08
C VAL A 206 -11.07 -9.83 -21.42
N TRP A 207 -10.24 -8.86 -21.79
CA TRP A 207 -10.33 -8.15 -23.07
C TRP A 207 -10.22 -9.10 -24.27
N ARG A 208 -9.27 -10.05 -24.22
CA ARG A 208 -9.12 -11.11 -25.23
C ARG A 208 -10.30 -12.06 -25.24
N ALA A 209 -10.76 -12.51 -24.07
CA ALA A 209 -11.90 -13.40 -23.95
C ALA A 209 -13.19 -12.80 -24.53
N ALA A 210 -13.37 -11.48 -24.41
CA ALA A 210 -14.47 -10.73 -25.01
C ALA A 210 -14.34 -10.53 -26.54
N GLY A 211 -13.24 -10.95 -27.16
CA GLY A 211 -12.98 -10.79 -28.61
C GLY A 211 -12.68 -9.35 -29.05
N LEU A 212 -12.39 -8.44 -28.11
CA LEU A 212 -12.17 -7.02 -28.41
C LEU A 212 -10.89 -6.77 -29.24
N GLU A 213 -9.99 -7.75 -29.32
CA GLU A 213 -8.76 -7.68 -30.10
C GLU A 213 -8.99 -7.69 -31.62
N ASP A 214 -10.07 -8.36 -32.04
CA ASP A 214 -10.46 -8.52 -33.45
C ASP A 214 -11.58 -7.55 -33.86
N MET A 215 -12.18 -6.84 -32.89
CA MET A 215 -13.26 -5.89 -33.16
C MET A 215 -12.76 -4.64 -33.89
N SER A 216 -13.63 -4.09 -34.74
CA SER A 216 -13.43 -2.74 -35.24
C SER A 216 -13.52 -1.72 -34.10
N LYS A 217 -13.08 -0.49 -34.38
CA LYS A 217 -13.19 0.62 -33.42
C LYS A 217 -14.66 0.88 -33.09
N GLU A 218 -15.53 0.85 -34.10
CA GLU A 218 -16.96 1.05 -33.98
C GLU A 218 -17.64 -0.09 -33.21
N ASP A 219 -17.29 -1.35 -33.49
CA ASP A 219 -17.86 -2.51 -32.78
C ASP A 219 -17.47 -2.54 -31.30
N SER A 220 -16.22 -2.20 -30.98
CA SER A 220 -15.76 -2.14 -29.59
C SER A 220 -16.38 -0.97 -28.82
N ILE A 221 -16.69 0.15 -29.47
CA ILE A 221 -17.48 1.23 -28.85
C ILE A 221 -18.92 0.77 -28.60
N ALA A 222 -19.56 0.12 -29.57
CA ALA A 222 -20.91 -0.42 -29.42
C ALA A 222 -21.00 -1.49 -28.32
N PHE A 223 -19.95 -2.30 -28.15
CA PHE A 223 -19.82 -3.23 -27.02
C PHE A 223 -19.84 -2.48 -25.69
N CYS A 224 -19.03 -1.43 -25.53
CA CYS A 224 -19.00 -0.61 -24.32
C CYS A 224 -20.34 0.10 -24.07
N GLU A 225 -20.99 0.64 -25.10
CA GLU A 225 -22.31 1.26 -25.00
C GLU A 225 -23.36 0.28 -24.48
N LYS A 226 -23.37 -0.95 -25.01
CA LYS A 226 -24.29 -2.00 -24.56
C LYS A 226 -24.02 -2.39 -23.11
N LEU A 227 -22.74 -2.57 -22.76
CA LEU A 227 -22.32 -2.99 -21.42
C LEU A 227 -22.71 -1.95 -20.35
N PHE A 228 -22.48 -0.67 -20.64
CA PHE A 228 -22.73 0.43 -19.70
C PHE A 228 -24.02 1.22 -19.99
N ALA A 229 -24.94 0.66 -20.78
CA ALA A 229 -26.15 1.35 -21.25
C ALA A 229 -26.96 2.01 -20.13
N ARG A 230 -27.03 1.36 -18.96
CA ARG A 230 -27.78 1.84 -17.78
C ARG A 230 -27.24 3.15 -17.18
N TYR A 231 -25.99 3.51 -17.47
CA TYR A 231 -25.33 4.72 -16.95
C TYR A 231 -25.27 5.84 -17.99
N LEU A 232 -25.55 5.53 -19.25
CA LEU A 232 -25.40 6.47 -20.38
C LEU A 232 -26.69 7.22 -20.71
N ASP A 233 -27.84 6.83 -20.17
CA ASP A 233 -29.15 7.43 -20.47
C ASP A 233 -29.44 7.52 -21.99
N GLY A 234 -28.92 6.56 -22.77
CA GLY A 234 -29.05 6.53 -24.23
C GLY A 234 -28.10 7.47 -25.00
N HIS A 235 -27.16 8.15 -24.33
CA HIS A 235 -26.13 8.95 -24.99
C HIS A 235 -25.01 8.07 -25.57
N ALA A 236 -24.60 8.37 -26.80
CA ALA A 236 -23.54 7.65 -27.49
C ALA A 236 -22.13 7.94 -26.94
N LEU A 237 -21.28 6.93 -26.97
CA LEU A 237 -19.84 7.02 -26.72
C LEU A 237 -19.10 7.45 -28.00
N ARG A 238 -18.07 8.27 -27.84
CA ARG A 238 -17.33 8.91 -28.94
C ARG A 238 -15.83 8.73 -28.75
N SER A 239 -15.12 8.45 -29.83
CA SER A 239 -13.66 8.44 -29.86
C SER A 239 -13.12 9.66 -30.60
N ASN A 240 -12.09 10.30 -30.07
CA ASN A 240 -11.34 11.37 -30.76
C ASN A 240 -10.02 10.86 -31.38
N ALA A 241 -9.76 9.55 -31.31
CA ALA A 241 -8.58 8.91 -31.87
C ALA A 241 -8.82 8.47 -33.33
N SER A 242 -9.12 9.43 -34.21
CA SER A 242 -9.45 9.17 -35.63
C SER A 242 -8.33 8.45 -36.42
N HIS A 243 -7.09 8.51 -35.93
CA HIS A 243 -5.91 7.89 -36.53
C HIS A 243 -5.66 6.42 -36.09
N LEU A 244 -6.27 5.97 -34.99
CA LEU A 244 -6.13 4.58 -34.51
C LEU A 244 -7.11 3.67 -35.26
N ARG A 245 -6.63 2.51 -35.72
CA ARG A 245 -7.41 1.51 -36.48
C ARG A 245 -7.57 0.22 -35.68
N GLY A 246 -8.77 -0.38 -35.75
CA GLY A 246 -9.09 -1.63 -35.06
C GLY A 246 -8.93 -1.52 -33.55
N SER A 247 -8.43 -2.59 -32.93
CA SER A 247 -8.26 -2.72 -31.49
C SER A 247 -7.15 -1.84 -30.88
N SER A 248 -6.36 -1.13 -31.70
CA SER A 248 -5.25 -0.27 -31.24
C SER A 248 -5.66 0.91 -30.35
N GLN A 249 -6.96 1.23 -30.25
CA GLN A 249 -7.48 2.19 -29.27
C GLN A 249 -7.44 1.68 -27.82
N TRP A 250 -7.38 0.36 -27.63
CA TRP A 250 -7.22 -0.27 -26.32
C TRP A 250 -5.74 -0.39 -25.98
N ILE A 251 -5.26 0.55 -25.19
CA ILE A 251 -3.86 0.65 -24.81
C ILE A 251 -3.64 0.06 -23.43
N ARG A 252 -2.46 -0.53 -23.22
CA ARG A 252 -1.98 -0.89 -21.89
C ARG A 252 -1.20 0.28 -21.33
N PHE A 253 -1.29 0.52 -20.03
CA PHE A 253 -0.56 1.61 -19.38
C PHE A 253 0.89 1.19 -19.08
N PRO A 254 1.93 1.82 -19.65
CA PRO A 254 3.30 1.64 -19.20
C PRO A 254 3.57 2.50 -17.96
N ARG A 255 3.94 1.86 -16.85
CA ARG A 255 4.62 2.53 -15.74
C ARG A 255 6.05 2.81 -16.18
N VAL A 256 6.42 4.10 -16.21
CA VAL A 256 7.78 4.54 -16.54
C VAL A 256 8.42 5.13 -15.30
N VAL A 257 9.62 4.67 -14.97
CA VAL A 257 10.52 5.28 -13.99
C VAL A 257 11.89 5.41 -14.63
N ASN A 258 12.55 6.55 -14.49
CA ASN A 258 13.95 6.71 -14.89
C ASN A 258 14.79 6.98 -13.64
N ARG A 259 15.94 6.31 -13.54
CA ARG A 259 16.89 6.52 -12.44
C ARG A 259 17.57 7.88 -12.55
N GLU A 260 17.96 8.25 -13.77
CA GLU A 260 18.57 9.55 -14.10
C GLU A 260 17.68 10.29 -15.08
N TRP A 261 17.59 11.62 -14.97
CA TRP A 261 16.71 12.43 -15.81
C TRP A 261 17.47 13.37 -16.75
N VAL A 262 18.80 13.39 -16.65
CA VAL A 262 19.66 14.30 -17.41
C VAL A 262 20.71 13.51 -18.17
N HIS A 263 20.73 13.68 -19.49
CA HIS A 263 21.81 13.21 -20.35
C HIS A 263 22.61 14.41 -20.87
N TRP A 264 23.93 14.31 -20.92
CA TRP A 264 24.79 15.38 -21.43
C TRP A 264 25.29 15.00 -22.82
N LYS A 265 24.77 15.68 -23.85
CA LYS A 265 25.26 15.50 -25.22
C LYS A 265 26.45 16.42 -25.48
N THR A 266 27.46 15.89 -26.18
CA THR A 266 28.64 16.65 -26.59
C THR A 266 28.53 16.94 -28.07
N SER A 267 28.50 18.21 -28.47
CA SER A 267 28.58 18.57 -29.90
C SER A 267 30.02 18.47 -30.42
N ALA A 268 30.18 18.50 -31.75
CA ALA A 268 31.47 18.35 -32.41
C ALA A 268 32.52 19.41 -32.02
N ASP A 269 32.07 20.57 -31.54
CA ASP A 269 32.88 21.66 -31.00
C ASP A 269 33.22 21.51 -29.50
N GLY A 270 32.82 20.40 -28.87
CA GLY A 270 33.06 20.10 -27.46
C GLY A 270 32.05 20.74 -26.48
N LYS A 271 31.06 21.50 -26.96
CA LYS A 271 30.02 22.07 -26.10
C LYS A 271 29.15 20.95 -25.50
N GLN A 272 28.97 20.98 -24.18
CA GLN A 272 28.09 20.10 -23.44
C GLN A 272 26.70 20.71 -23.36
N THR A 273 25.68 20.02 -23.88
CA THR A 273 24.28 20.44 -23.80
C THR A 273 23.49 19.39 -23.02
N PRO A 274 22.78 19.75 -21.94
CA PRO A 274 21.93 18.82 -21.23
C PRO A 274 20.63 18.58 -22.00
N VAL A 275 20.21 17.31 -22.03
CA VAL A 275 18.93 16.80 -22.49
C VAL A 275 18.21 16.28 -21.25
N VAL A 276 17.09 16.91 -20.89
CA VAL A 276 16.40 16.69 -19.61
C VAL A 276 15.03 16.09 -19.86
N LEU A 277 14.73 14.93 -19.29
CA LEU A 277 13.40 14.33 -19.36
C LEU A 277 12.40 15.13 -18.51
N MET A 278 11.17 15.29 -19.00
CA MET A 278 10.10 15.96 -18.27
C MET A 278 8.71 15.35 -18.56
N GLY A 279 7.83 15.31 -17.57
CA GLY A 279 6.48 14.74 -17.70
C GLY A 279 6.51 13.25 -18.02
N ASP A 280 5.58 12.77 -18.86
CA ASP A 280 5.45 11.35 -19.22
C ASP A 280 6.70 10.72 -19.87
N ALA A 281 7.64 11.56 -20.36
CA ALA A 281 8.93 11.08 -20.83
C ALA A 281 9.83 10.63 -19.66
N ALA A 282 9.78 11.33 -18.52
CA ALA A 282 10.56 11.07 -17.31
C ALA A 282 9.89 10.06 -16.37
N HIS A 283 8.57 10.11 -16.22
CA HIS A 283 7.84 9.24 -15.29
C HIS A 283 6.36 9.24 -15.61
N THR A 284 5.65 8.17 -15.25
CA THR A 284 4.19 8.12 -15.37
C THR A 284 3.50 7.73 -14.08
N ALA A 285 2.26 8.20 -13.92
CA ALA A 285 1.34 7.80 -12.86
C ALA A 285 -0.01 7.41 -13.49
N HIS A 286 -0.56 6.27 -13.09
CA HIS A 286 -1.81 5.75 -13.61
C HIS A 286 -2.95 6.77 -13.49
N PHE A 287 -3.79 6.85 -14.53
CA PHE A 287 -4.86 7.86 -14.62
C PHE A 287 -5.90 7.73 -13.50
N SER A 288 -6.00 6.56 -12.87
CA SER A 288 -6.91 6.29 -11.75
C SER A 288 -6.69 7.14 -10.51
N ILE A 289 -5.55 7.84 -10.40
CA ILE A 289 -5.28 8.84 -9.34
C ILE A 289 -5.17 10.28 -9.88
N GLY A 290 -5.51 10.51 -11.15
CA GLY A 290 -5.64 11.84 -11.75
C GLY A 290 -4.39 12.73 -11.63
N SER A 291 -3.19 12.19 -11.87
CA SER A 291 -1.93 12.91 -11.55
C SER A 291 -0.96 13.15 -12.72
N GLY A 292 -1.19 12.60 -13.92
CA GLY A 292 -0.23 12.74 -15.04
C GLY A 292 0.02 14.19 -15.47
N THR A 293 -1.03 14.95 -15.76
CA THR A 293 -0.89 16.37 -16.13
C THR A 293 -0.38 17.24 -14.99
N LYS A 294 -0.80 16.95 -13.75
CA LYS A 294 -0.26 17.58 -12.54
C LYS A 294 1.26 17.43 -12.48
N LEU A 295 1.75 16.20 -12.61
CA LEU A 295 3.17 15.87 -12.54
C LEU A 295 3.97 16.62 -13.61
N ALA A 296 3.45 16.66 -14.84
CA ALA A 296 4.07 17.42 -15.94
C ALA A 296 4.18 18.93 -15.66
N LEU A 297 3.15 19.55 -15.08
CA LEU A 297 3.17 20.98 -14.75
C LEU A 297 4.10 21.25 -13.55
N GLU A 298 4.10 20.38 -12.54
CA GLU A 298 4.98 20.51 -11.37
C GLU A 298 6.46 20.31 -11.71
N ASP A 299 6.78 19.42 -12.65
CA ASP A 299 8.15 19.30 -13.17
C ASP A 299 8.61 20.61 -13.83
N ALA A 300 7.76 21.23 -14.65
CA ALA A 300 8.04 22.50 -15.30
C ALA A 300 8.25 23.64 -14.28
N ILE A 301 7.41 23.71 -13.24
CA ILE A 301 7.55 24.69 -12.16
C ILE A 301 8.88 24.50 -11.43
N GLU A 302 9.19 23.27 -11.03
CA GLU A 302 10.37 23.02 -10.20
C GLU A 302 11.67 23.20 -10.98
N LEU A 303 11.71 22.83 -12.26
CA LEU A 303 12.88 23.11 -13.08
C LEU A 303 13.10 24.63 -13.24
N ALA A 304 12.04 25.40 -13.49
CA ALA A 304 12.14 26.85 -13.58
C ALA A 304 12.62 27.46 -12.24
N ASN A 305 12.10 27.00 -11.10
CA ASN A 305 12.55 27.44 -9.77
C ASN A 305 14.00 27.06 -9.50
N SER A 306 14.40 25.85 -9.89
CA SER A 306 15.78 25.37 -9.72
C SER A 306 16.77 26.20 -10.53
N MET A 307 16.39 26.66 -11.72
CA MET A 307 17.21 27.56 -12.54
C MET A 307 17.36 28.95 -11.92
N ASP A 308 16.29 29.50 -11.34
CA ASP A 308 16.34 30.83 -10.70
C ASP A 308 17.14 30.84 -9.39
N THR A 309 17.07 29.74 -8.64
CA THR A 309 17.79 29.58 -7.37
C THR A 309 19.29 29.30 -7.55
N HIS A 310 19.70 28.87 -8.75
CA HIS A 310 21.09 28.56 -9.09
C HIS A 310 21.53 29.35 -10.35
N PRO A 311 21.51 30.69 -10.30
CA PRO A 311 21.77 31.52 -11.49
C PRO A 311 23.19 31.30 -12.01
N GLY A 312 23.31 31.01 -13.30
CA GLY A 312 24.61 30.78 -13.96
C GLY A 312 25.22 29.39 -13.74
N ASP A 313 24.61 28.53 -12.91
CA ASP A 313 25.05 27.15 -12.69
C ASP A 313 23.95 26.15 -13.07
N LEU A 314 23.89 25.85 -14.38
CA LEU A 314 22.92 24.90 -14.92
C LEU A 314 23.10 23.49 -14.36
N ARG A 315 24.32 23.07 -13.99
CA ARG A 315 24.55 21.74 -13.42
C ARG A 315 23.92 21.64 -12.03
N ALA A 316 24.14 22.63 -11.18
CA ALA A 316 23.53 22.69 -9.86
C ALA A 316 22.00 22.76 -9.95
N ALA A 317 21.44 23.58 -10.86
CA ALA A 317 20.00 23.65 -11.11
C ALA A 317 19.40 22.29 -11.48
N LEU A 318 20.02 21.56 -12.43
CA LEU A 318 19.51 20.27 -12.89
C LEU A 318 19.62 19.17 -11.83
N HIS A 319 20.68 19.20 -11.02
CA HIS A 319 20.82 18.31 -9.88
C HIS A 319 19.75 18.58 -8.82
N HIS A 320 19.49 19.86 -8.51
CA HIS A 320 18.44 20.27 -7.58
C HIS A 320 17.04 19.84 -8.06
N TYR A 321 16.72 20.10 -9.33
CA TYR A 321 15.47 19.64 -9.94
C TYR A 321 15.26 18.13 -9.77
N THR A 322 16.28 17.33 -10.10
CA THR A 322 16.19 15.87 -10.01
C THR A 322 16.05 15.40 -8.56
N SER A 323 16.78 16.01 -7.61
CA SER A 323 16.75 15.59 -6.20
C SER A 323 15.41 15.91 -5.52
N VAL A 324 14.80 17.06 -5.84
CA VAL A 324 13.48 17.44 -5.32
C VAL A 324 12.38 16.60 -5.97
N ARG A 325 12.34 16.56 -7.32
CA ARG A 325 11.23 15.93 -8.03
C ARG A 325 11.21 14.42 -7.94
N SER A 326 12.36 13.75 -7.90
CA SER A 326 12.41 12.29 -7.77
C SER A 326 11.68 11.79 -6.51
N VAL A 327 11.79 12.50 -5.38
CA VAL A 327 11.10 12.15 -4.12
C VAL A 327 9.58 12.31 -4.23
N ASP A 328 9.12 13.44 -4.77
CA ASP A 328 7.68 13.71 -4.90
C ASP A 328 7.00 12.81 -5.93
N VAL A 329 7.66 12.57 -7.05
CA VAL A 329 7.20 11.62 -8.08
C VAL A 329 7.10 10.21 -7.49
N LEU A 330 8.12 9.74 -6.76
CA LEU A 330 8.11 8.42 -6.14
C LEU A 330 6.89 8.22 -5.23
N ARG A 331 6.51 9.24 -4.44
CA ARG A 331 5.33 9.19 -3.57
C ARG A 331 4.04 9.01 -4.39
N ILE A 332 3.89 9.77 -5.48
CA ILE A 332 2.71 9.72 -6.35
C ILE A 332 2.66 8.39 -7.11
N GLN A 333 3.80 7.91 -7.61
CA GLN A 333 3.89 6.63 -8.31
C GLN A 333 3.58 5.44 -7.40
N ASN A 334 4.00 5.47 -6.13
CA ASN A 334 3.61 4.45 -5.15
C ASN A 334 2.08 4.41 -4.95
N ALA A 335 1.43 5.58 -4.81
CA ALA A 335 -0.02 5.65 -4.71
C ALA A 335 -0.73 5.20 -6.00
N ALA A 336 -0.16 5.53 -7.16
CA ALA A 336 -0.65 5.09 -8.47
C ALA A 336 -0.57 3.58 -8.60
N ARG A 337 0.58 2.97 -8.25
CA ARG A 337 0.79 1.52 -8.27
C ARG A 337 -0.27 0.81 -7.44
N ASN A 338 -0.46 1.21 -6.19
CA ASN A 338 -1.46 0.61 -5.30
C ASN A 338 -2.88 0.72 -5.91
N SER A 339 -3.20 1.84 -6.56
CA SER A 339 -4.49 1.98 -7.24
C SER A 339 -4.59 1.12 -8.50
N THR A 340 -3.52 1.00 -9.30
CA THR A 340 -3.51 0.19 -10.53
C THR A 340 -3.69 -1.27 -10.18
N GLU A 341 -2.92 -1.79 -9.23
CA GLU A 341 -3.02 -3.18 -8.76
C GLU A 341 -4.43 -3.50 -8.23
N TRP A 342 -5.11 -2.53 -7.59
CA TRP A 342 -6.49 -2.72 -7.17
C TRP A 342 -7.45 -2.90 -8.36
N PHE A 343 -7.30 -2.11 -9.44
CA PHE A 343 -8.15 -2.22 -10.63
C PHE A 343 -7.82 -3.44 -11.51
N GLU A 344 -6.58 -3.90 -11.51
CA GLU A 344 -6.18 -5.15 -12.17
C GLU A 344 -6.77 -6.38 -11.48
N HIS A 345 -7.14 -6.27 -10.20
CA HIS A 345 -7.61 -7.36 -9.36
C HIS A 345 -8.98 -7.08 -8.72
N VAL A 346 -9.92 -6.49 -9.46
CA VAL A 346 -11.30 -6.24 -8.97
C VAL A 346 -11.99 -7.54 -8.54
N ASP A 347 -11.69 -8.65 -9.21
CA ASP A 347 -12.17 -10.00 -8.91
C ASP A 347 -11.84 -10.42 -7.47
N ARG A 348 -10.69 -9.98 -6.92
CA ARG A 348 -10.31 -10.18 -5.52
C ARG A 348 -11.36 -9.65 -4.55
N TYR A 349 -12.10 -8.61 -4.92
CA TYR A 349 -13.08 -7.95 -4.05
C TYR A 349 -14.53 -8.26 -4.45
N ALA A 350 -14.74 -9.17 -5.40
CA ALA A 350 -16.07 -9.50 -5.92
C ALA A 350 -17.03 -9.98 -4.82
N GLN A 351 -16.53 -10.64 -3.76
CA GLN A 351 -17.33 -11.11 -2.63
C GLN A 351 -17.77 -10.01 -1.66
N PHE A 352 -17.25 -8.79 -1.78
CA PHE A 352 -17.62 -7.71 -0.87
C PHE A 352 -19.06 -7.27 -1.07
N GLU A 353 -19.65 -6.78 0.01
CA GLU A 353 -20.89 -5.99 -0.08
C GLU A 353 -20.56 -4.58 -0.60
N PRO A 354 -21.51 -3.91 -1.27
CA PRO A 354 -21.29 -2.60 -1.89
C PRO A 354 -20.66 -1.57 -0.94
N GLU A 355 -21.02 -1.56 0.34
CA GLU A 355 -20.50 -0.67 1.37
C GLU A 355 -18.97 -0.86 1.56
N GLN A 356 -18.52 -2.11 1.72
CA GLN A 356 -17.09 -2.42 1.87
C GLN A 356 -16.32 -2.29 0.56
N PHE A 357 -16.94 -2.65 -0.57
CA PHE A 357 -16.36 -2.46 -1.89
C PHE A 357 -16.08 -0.96 -2.16
N ALA A 358 -17.06 -0.10 -1.89
CA ALA A 358 -16.92 1.34 -2.03
C ALA A 358 -15.84 1.91 -1.10
N TYR A 359 -15.80 1.50 0.17
CA TYR A 359 -14.73 1.90 1.08
C TYR A 359 -13.34 1.46 0.59
N SER A 360 -13.21 0.21 0.14
CA SER A 360 -11.94 -0.33 -0.39
C SER A 360 -11.47 0.47 -1.60
N LEU A 361 -12.38 0.76 -2.53
CA LEU A 361 -12.12 1.60 -3.70
C LEU A 361 -11.66 3.01 -3.30
N LEU A 362 -12.39 3.69 -2.41
CA LEU A 362 -12.05 5.07 -1.98
C LEU A 362 -10.66 5.14 -1.33
N THR A 363 -10.25 4.11 -0.59
CA THR A 363 -8.98 4.07 0.17
C THR A 363 -7.85 3.30 -0.52
N ARG A 364 -8.07 2.78 -1.75
CA ARG A 364 -7.12 1.93 -2.49
C ARG A 364 -5.72 2.54 -2.67
N SER A 365 -5.66 3.86 -2.91
CA SER A 365 -4.41 4.58 -3.15
C SER A 365 -3.59 4.81 -1.87
N GLN A 366 -4.20 4.57 -0.70
CA GLN A 366 -3.67 4.90 0.63
C GLN A 366 -3.40 6.38 0.88
N ARG A 367 -3.78 7.27 -0.05
CA ARG A 367 -3.73 8.73 0.12
C ARG A 367 -4.93 9.25 0.92
N ILE A 368 -6.08 8.61 0.75
CA ILE A 368 -7.26 8.83 1.57
C ILE A 368 -7.23 7.76 2.66
N SER A 369 -7.04 8.21 3.90
CA SER A 369 -7.09 7.35 5.07
C SER A 369 -8.47 7.35 5.72
N HIS A 370 -8.67 6.58 6.79
CA HIS A 370 -9.97 6.47 7.44
C HIS A 370 -10.38 7.79 8.08
N GLU A 371 -9.49 8.44 8.83
CA GLU A 371 -9.78 9.74 9.44
C GLU A 371 -9.79 10.87 8.39
N ASN A 372 -9.00 10.81 7.32
CA ASN A 372 -9.15 11.78 6.22
C ASN A 372 -10.52 11.64 5.54
N LEU A 373 -11.06 10.43 5.40
CA LEU A 373 -12.41 10.23 4.88
C LEU A 373 -13.48 10.81 5.82
N ARG A 374 -13.22 10.86 7.13
CA ARG A 374 -14.10 11.54 8.10
C ARG A 374 -14.13 13.05 7.90
N GLU A 375 -12.97 13.64 7.63
CA GLU A 375 -12.85 15.07 7.33
C GLU A 375 -13.56 15.43 6.03
N ARG A 376 -13.52 14.54 5.03
CA ARG A 376 -14.19 14.70 3.74
C ARG A 376 -15.70 14.50 3.83
N ASP A 377 -16.12 13.39 4.43
CA ASP A 377 -17.52 12.95 4.45
C ASP A 377 -17.84 12.15 5.72
N ALA A 378 -18.04 12.88 6.81
CA ALA A 378 -18.40 12.31 8.10
C ALA A 378 -19.73 11.52 8.06
N HIS A 379 -20.66 11.89 7.18
CA HIS A 379 -21.95 11.21 7.05
C HIS A 379 -21.78 9.83 6.39
N TYR A 380 -21.10 9.76 5.25
CA TYR A 380 -20.76 8.48 4.61
C TYR A 380 -19.99 7.58 5.57
N LEU A 381 -18.92 8.11 6.17
CA LEU A 381 -18.07 7.29 7.04
C LEU A 381 -18.84 6.80 8.27
N GLY A 382 -19.65 7.65 8.91
CA GLY A 382 -20.48 7.25 10.05
C GLY A 382 -21.50 6.18 9.69
N GLY A 383 -22.09 6.25 8.49
CA GLY A 383 -22.96 5.20 7.95
C GLY A 383 -22.22 3.89 7.73
N PHE A 384 -21.03 3.94 7.14
CA PHE A 384 -20.17 2.78 6.94
C PHE A 384 -19.71 2.14 8.27
N GLU A 385 -19.28 2.94 9.25
CA GLU A 385 -18.90 2.44 10.58
C GLU A 385 -20.07 1.75 11.27
N SER A 386 -21.28 2.30 11.14
CA SER A 386 -22.50 1.69 11.69
C SER A 386 -22.80 0.35 11.04
N TRP A 387 -22.73 0.27 9.70
CA TRP A 387 -22.89 -0.97 8.94
C TRP A 387 -21.86 -2.03 9.36
N LEU A 388 -20.58 -1.66 9.47
CA LEU A 388 -19.52 -2.61 9.84
C LEU A 388 -19.67 -3.07 11.31
N ALA A 389 -20.04 -2.18 12.22
CA ALA A 389 -20.28 -2.51 13.62
C ALA A 389 -21.46 -3.47 13.78
N GLU A 390 -22.54 -3.30 13.01
CA GLU A 390 -23.67 -4.24 12.96
C GLU A 390 -23.22 -5.62 12.47
N ARG A 391 -22.47 -5.68 11.36
CA ARG A 391 -21.91 -6.92 10.81
C ARG A 391 -20.95 -7.64 11.76
N ALA A 392 -20.23 -6.89 12.57
CA ALA A 392 -19.33 -7.43 13.59
C ALA A 392 -20.09 -7.92 14.85
N GLY A 393 -21.40 -7.70 14.95
CA GLY A 393 -22.20 -8.08 16.12
C GLY A 393 -22.14 -7.08 17.27
N ALA A 394 -21.60 -5.87 17.05
CA ALA A 394 -21.63 -4.78 18.04
C ALA A 394 -23.00 -4.05 18.09
N GLY A 395 -23.87 -4.28 17.11
CA GLY A 395 -25.15 -3.59 16.94
C GLY A 395 -26.23 -3.88 18.00
N ALA A 396 -26.15 -5.00 18.73
CA ALA A 396 -27.19 -5.37 19.71
C ALA A 396 -27.20 -4.51 21.00
N HIS A 397 -26.18 -3.66 21.20
CA HIS A 397 -26.06 -2.79 22.38
C HIS A 397 -25.96 -1.28 22.06
N ALA A 398 -25.89 -0.89 20.78
CA ALA A 398 -25.72 0.51 20.36
C ALA A 398 -27.03 1.20 19.93
N ALA A 399 -28.08 0.43 19.62
CA ALA A 399 -29.32 0.96 19.04
C ALA A 399 -30.20 1.80 19.99
N THR A 400 -29.79 2.02 21.25
CA THR A 400 -30.64 2.69 22.26
C THR A 400 -30.18 4.07 22.72
N ASP A 401 -29.02 4.57 22.31
CA ASP A 401 -28.55 5.92 22.68
C ASP A 401 -28.37 6.79 21.43
N ALA A 402 -29.41 7.58 21.10
CA ALA A 402 -29.32 8.61 20.08
C ALA A 402 -28.17 9.59 20.43
N GLY A 403 -27.07 9.53 19.68
CA GLY A 403 -25.90 10.40 19.84
C GLY A 403 -24.56 9.71 20.13
N LYS A 404 -24.52 8.39 20.34
CA LYS A 404 -23.23 7.66 20.46
C LYS A 404 -22.64 7.35 19.08
N ARG A 405 -21.34 7.66 18.90
CA ARG A 405 -20.55 7.30 17.71
C ARG A 405 -20.46 5.77 17.60
N ALA A 406 -20.70 5.23 16.40
CA ALA A 406 -20.50 3.81 16.13
C ALA A 406 -19.06 3.37 16.44
N ALA A 407 -18.87 2.11 16.86
CA ALA A 407 -17.54 1.59 17.10
C ALA A 407 -16.73 1.63 15.80
N PRO A 408 -15.58 2.34 15.75
CA PRO A 408 -14.74 2.36 14.56
C PRO A 408 -14.20 0.95 14.29
N PRO A 409 -13.77 0.64 13.05
CA PRO A 409 -13.40 -0.71 12.64
C PRO A 409 -12.42 -1.40 13.61
N MET A 410 -11.42 -0.67 14.11
CA MET A 410 -10.43 -1.13 15.10
C MET A 410 -11.07 -1.66 16.40
N PHE A 411 -12.20 -1.09 16.85
CA PHE A 411 -12.89 -1.46 18.09
C PHE A 411 -14.14 -2.32 17.86
N THR A 412 -14.38 -2.79 16.64
CA THR A 412 -15.38 -3.83 16.40
C THR A 412 -14.90 -5.18 16.95
N PRO A 413 -15.78 -5.98 17.58
CA PRO A 413 -15.39 -7.30 18.07
C PRO A 413 -15.13 -8.25 16.91
N TYR A 414 -14.42 -9.34 17.21
CA TYR A 414 -14.16 -10.43 16.26
C TYR A 414 -14.31 -11.77 16.96
N THR A 415 -15.09 -12.68 16.40
CA THR A 415 -15.29 -14.02 16.95
C THR A 415 -14.77 -15.05 15.98
N VAL A 416 -13.96 -15.97 16.49
CA VAL A 416 -13.47 -17.14 15.75
C VAL A 416 -13.52 -18.35 16.68
N ARG A 417 -14.10 -19.45 16.18
CA ARG A 417 -14.45 -20.61 17.02
C ARG A 417 -15.23 -20.16 18.26
N GLY A 418 -14.82 -20.55 19.46
CA GLY A 418 -15.41 -20.15 20.74
C GLY A 418 -14.76 -18.92 21.40
N VAL A 419 -13.85 -18.22 20.71
CA VAL A 419 -13.14 -17.05 21.27
C VAL A 419 -13.64 -15.77 20.63
N THR A 420 -14.13 -14.86 21.46
CA THR A 420 -14.47 -13.49 21.08
C THR A 420 -13.42 -12.51 21.57
N LEU A 421 -12.85 -11.76 20.65
CA LEU A 421 -11.97 -10.63 20.87
C LEU A 421 -12.81 -9.35 20.91
N LYS A 422 -12.58 -8.51 21.92
CA LYS A 422 -13.32 -7.25 22.13
C LYS A 422 -13.03 -6.16 21.09
N ASN A 423 -11.93 -6.29 20.36
CA ASN A 423 -11.50 -5.37 19.31
C ASN A 423 -10.55 -6.10 18.33
N ARG A 424 -10.05 -5.40 17.30
CA ARG A 424 -9.24 -5.97 16.22
C ARG A 424 -7.73 -5.89 16.45
N VAL A 425 -7.28 -5.49 17.64
CA VAL A 425 -5.86 -5.24 17.93
C VAL A 425 -5.22 -6.44 18.60
N VAL A 426 -4.12 -6.89 18.00
CA VAL A 426 -3.25 -7.96 18.52
C VAL A 426 -1.90 -7.36 18.90
N VAL A 427 -1.37 -7.73 20.06
CA VAL A 427 0.05 -7.51 20.38
C VAL A 427 0.82 -8.63 19.70
N SER A 428 1.66 -8.28 18.71
CA SER A 428 2.45 -9.26 17.95
C SER A 428 3.41 -10.02 18.88
N PRO A 429 3.71 -11.30 18.59
CA PRO A 429 4.80 -12.01 19.27
C PRO A 429 6.12 -11.27 19.03
N MET A 430 6.87 -11.00 20.10
CA MET A 430 8.13 -10.24 20.09
C MET A 430 9.11 -10.87 21.06
N ALA A 431 10.21 -11.45 20.57
CA ALA A 431 11.24 -12.05 21.43
C ALA A 431 11.79 -11.04 22.44
N GLN A 432 11.72 -11.38 23.74
CA GLN A 432 12.23 -10.55 24.83
C GLN A 432 13.60 -11.00 25.31
N TYR A 433 13.99 -12.25 25.01
CA TYR A 433 15.28 -12.82 25.40
C TYR A 433 15.55 -12.66 26.91
N SER A 434 14.53 -12.95 27.72
CA SER A 434 14.52 -12.69 29.17
C SER A 434 14.15 -13.93 30.00
N ALA A 435 14.13 -15.12 29.39
CA ALA A 435 13.91 -16.38 30.10
C ALA A 435 15.22 -16.93 30.64
N HIS A 436 15.14 -17.75 31.69
CA HIS A 436 16.27 -18.50 32.22
C HIS A 436 15.97 -20.00 32.06
N ASP A 437 16.82 -20.73 31.34
CA ASP A 437 16.62 -22.13 30.97
C ASP A 437 15.26 -22.44 30.29
N GLY A 438 14.66 -21.44 29.67
CA GLY A 438 13.31 -21.53 29.09
C GLY A 438 12.18 -21.16 30.04
N VAL A 439 12.44 -20.94 31.33
CA VAL A 439 11.45 -20.51 32.31
C VAL A 439 11.12 -19.03 32.14
N ALA A 440 9.86 -18.72 31.87
CA ALA A 440 9.36 -17.35 31.82
C ALA A 440 9.28 -16.73 33.23
N GLY A 441 10.04 -15.67 33.49
CA GLY A 441 10.06 -14.99 34.79
C GLY A 441 9.17 -13.75 34.92
N ASP A 442 9.40 -12.97 35.98
CA ASP A 442 8.66 -11.75 36.30
C ASP A 442 8.75 -10.67 35.22
N TYR A 443 9.82 -10.66 34.42
CA TYR A 443 9.91 -9.80 33.25
C TYR A 443 8.72 -10.05 32.30
N HIS A 444 8.43 -11.31 31.98
CA HIS A 444 7.33 -11.68 31.07
C HIS A 444 5.97 -11.38 31.70
N LEU A 445 5.81 -11.64 33.01
CA LEU A 445 4.58 -11.29 33.74
C LEU A 445 4.28 -9.79 33.61
N MET A 446 5.26 -8.95 33.94
CA MET A 446 5.13 -7.49 33.82
C MET A 446 4.92 -7.08 32.36
N HIS A 447 5.71 -7.63 31.44
CA HIS A 447 5.68 -7.28 30.03
C HIS A 447 4.30 -7.57 29.42
N LEU A 448 3.82 -8.81 29.52
CA LEU A 448 2.57 -9.24 28.91
C LEU A 448 1.37 -8.65 29.66
N GLY A 449 1.42 -8.62 30.99
CA GLY A 449 0.40 -8.01 31.83
C GLY A 449 0.16 -6.54 31.51
N ALA A 450 1.22 -5.75 31.31
CA ALA A 450 1.09 -4.33 30.98
C ALA A 450 0.34 -4.10 29.65
N ARG A 451 0.57 -4.95 28.63
CA ARG A 451 -0.14 -4.83 27.33
C ARG A 451 -1.57 -5.38 27.41
N ALA A 452 -1.80 -6.42 28.21
CA ALA A 452 -3.14 -6.94 28.48
C ALA A 452 -4.03 -5.89 29.16
N MET A 453 -3.46 -5.09 30.06
CA MET A 453 -4.12 -3.93 30.67
C MET A 453 -4.23 -2.72 29.72
N GLY A 454 -3.43 -2.72 28.65
CA GLY A 454 -3.27 -1.62 27.70
C GLY A 454 -4.28 -1.56 26.57
N GLY A 455 -5.35 -2.36 26.63
CA GLY A 455 -6.53 -2.25 25.77
C GLY A 455 -6.57 -3.17 24.56
N ALA A 456 -5.47 -3.84 24.19
CA ALA A 456 -5.47 -4.82 23.11
C ALA A 456 -6.44 -6.00 23.40
N ALA A 457 -7.00 -6.62 22.37
CA ALA A 457 -7.90 -7.76 22.55
C ALA A 457 -7.17 -9.09 22.69
N LEU A 458 -6.03 -9.27 22.02
CA LEU A 458 -5.20 -10.47 22.09
C LEU A 458 -3.75 -10.07 22.33
N VAL A 459 -3.12 -10.69 23.33
CA VAL A 459 -1.68 -10.56 23.60
C VAL A 459 -1.00 -11.87 23.25
N MET A 460 -0.14 -11.87 22.23
CA MET A 460 0.66 -13.04 21.89
C MET A 460 1.95 -13.05 22.73
N THR A 461 2.29 -14.19 23.31
CA THR A 461 3.65 -14.41 23.84
C THR A 461 4.67 -14.32 22.71
N GLU A 462 5.94 -14.13 23.04
CA GLU A 462 7.01 -14.39 22.08
C GLU A 462 7.05 -15.86 21.65
N MET A 463 7.82 -16.14 20.59
CA MET A 463 8.07 -17.51 20.14
C MET A 463 8.57 -18.35 21.32
N THR A 464 7.74 -19.30 21.73
CA THR A 464 7.99 -20.21 22.83
C THR A 464 8.43 -21.55 22.25
N CYS A 465 9.62 -21.97 22.65
CA CYS A 465 10.36 -23.03 21.98
C CYS A 465 9.90 -24.41 22.47
N VAL A 466 9.81 -25.38 21.55
CA VAL A 466 9.26 -26.73 21.84
C VAL A 466 10.28 -27.72 22.42
N SER A 467 11.57 -27.34 22.41
CA SER A 467 12.69 -28.06 23.01
C SER A 467 13.84 -27.11 23.35
N PRO A 468 14.86 -27.55 24.11
CA PRO A 468 16.06 -26.74 24.36
C PRO A 468 16.78 -26.33 23.07
N GLU A 469 16.84 -27.21 22.07
CA GLU A 469 17.51 -26.99 20.78
C GLU A 469 16.67 -26.12 19.83
N ALA A 470 15.36 -26.04 20.05
CA ALA A 470 14.43 -25.19 19.33
C ALA A 470 14.60 -23.69 19.61
N ARG A 471 15.41 -23.32 20.61
CA ARG A 471 15.63 -21.93 21.02
C ARG A 471 16.42 -21.14 19.98
N ILE A 472 16.11 -19.85 19.86
CA ILE A 472 16.94 -18.90 19.10
C ILE A 472 18.19 -18.60 19.92
N THR A 473 17.99 -18.17 21.17
CA THR A 473 19.05 -17.82 22.11
C THR A 473 18.85 -18.59 23.42
N PRO A 474 19.88 -18.67 24.30
CA PRO A 474 19.72 -19.29 25.62
C PRO A 474 18.59 -18.67 26.45
N ALA A 475 18.26 -17.40 26.20
CA ALA A 475 17.27 -16.63 26.93
C ALA A 475 15.86 -16.64 26.29
N CYS A 476 15.62 -17.51 25.30
CA CYS A 476 14.27 -17.74 24.77
C CYS A 476 13.44 -18.61 25.72
N PRO A 477 12.14 -18.31 25.91
CA PRO A 477 11.28 -19.15 26.71
C PRO A 477 10.95 -20.47 26.01
N GLY A 478 10.63 -21.48 26.81
CA GLY A 478 10.29 -22.82 26.34
C GLY A 478 8.92 -23.28 26.82
N MET A 479 8.46 -24.40 26.26
CA MET A 479 7.27 -25.15 26.70
C MET A 479 7.54 -26.66 26.58
N TYR A 480 8.51 -27.16 27.34
CA TYR A 480 8.99 -28.54 27.24
C TYR A 480 9.37 -29.18 28.58
N ALA A 481 9.25 -28.44 29.68
CA ALA A 481 9.56 -28.90 31.03
C ALA A 481 8.42 -28.48 31.98
N PRO A 482 8.13 -29.23 33.06
CA PRO A 482 7.05 -28.91 33.99
C PRO A 482 7.12 -27.48 34.56
N GLU A 483 8.32 -26.97 34.80
CA GLU A 483 8.57 -25.62 35.31
C GLU A 483 8.10 -24.55 34.31
N HIS A 484 8.17 -24.83 33.01
CA HIS A 484 7.71 -23.91 31.97
C HIS A 484 6.19 -23.79 31.98
N LEU A 485 5.49 -24.91 32.11
CA LEU A 485 4.04 -24.94 32.27
C LEU A 485 3.60 -24.11 33.47
N GLN A 486 4.22 -24.31 34.63
CA GLN A 486 3.86 -23.57 35.85
C GLN A 486 4.11 -22.06 35.70
N ALA A 487 5.25 -21.69 35.11
CA ALA A 487 5.58 -20.30 34.85
C ALA A 487 4.57 -19.62 33.91
N TRP A 488 4.24 -20.26 32.79
CA TRP A 488 3.27 -19.73 31.84
C TRP A 488 1.86 -19.67 32.41
N LYS A 489 1.45 -20.70 33.16
CA LYS A 489 0.15 -20.73 33.83
C LYS A 489 -0.04 -19.53 34.76
N ARG A 490 0.99 -19.17 35.55
CA ARG A 490 0.94 -17.96 36.40
C ARG A 490 0.67 -16.68 35.60
N ILE A 491 1.27 -16.54 34.42
CA ILE A 491 1.10 -15.36 33.56
C ILE A 491 -0.29 -15.36 32.92
N VAL A 492 -0.75 -16.50 32.41
CA VAL A 492 -2.09 -16.66 31.83
C VAL A 492 -3.16 -16.36 32.87
N ASP A 493 -3.07 -16.97 34.06
CA ASP A 493 -4.02 -16.75 35.17
C ASP A 493 -4.05 -15.27 35.58
N PHE A 494 -2.90 -14.58 35.59
CA PHE A 494 -2.83 -13.14 35.86
C PHE A 494 -3.55 -12.32 34.78
N VAL A 495 -3.34 -12.62 33.50
CA VAL A 495 -4.02 -11.90 32.40
C VAL A 495 -5.53 -12.10 32.49
N HIS A 496 -6.01 -13.34 32.66
CA HIS A 496 -7.44 -13.63 32.76
C HIS A 496 -8.10 -13.02 34.01
N THR A 497 -7.38 -12.92 35.11
CA THR A 497 -7.91 -12.33 36.35
C THR A 497 -7.83 -10.81 36.35
N GLY A 498 -6.77 -10.26 35.75
CA GLY A 498 -6.43 -8.84 35.80
C GLY A 498 -7.04 -8.02 34.68
N SER A 499 -7.35 -8.61 33.53
CA SER A 499 -7.89 -7.91 32.36
C SER A 499 -8.94 -8.71 31.61
N ASP A 500 -9.51 -8.09 30.58
CA ASP A 500 -10.45 -8.67 29.62
C ASP A 500 -9.75 -9.06 28.29
N ALA A 501 -8.42 -9.04 28.24
CA ALA A 501 -7.66 -9.47 27.07
C ALA A 501 -7.58 -11.00 27.01
N LYS A 502 -7.51 -11.52 25.80
CA LYS A 502 -7.10 -12.91 25.54
C LYS A 502 -5.59 -13.01 25.48
N ILE A 503 -5.06 -14.18 25.81
CA ILE A 503 -3.63 -14.46 25.71
C ILE A 503 -3.40 -15.69 24.82
N GLY A 504 -2.52 -15.52 23.84
CA GLY A 504 -2.14 -16.58 22.91
C GLY A 504 -0.67 -16.94 23.03
N ILE A 505 -0.33 -18.16 22.65
CA ILE A 505 1.04 -18.66 22.60
C ILE A 505 1.48 -18.85 21.15
N GLN A 506 2.67 -18.37 20.80
CA GLN A 506 3.31 -18.74 19.53
C GLN A 506 4.30 -19.88 19.79
N LEU A 507 4.08 -21.06 19.20
CA LEU A 507 5.01 -22.19 19.28
C LEU A 507 5.91 -22.22 18.04
N GLY A 508 7.21 -22.45 18.26
CA GLY A 508 8.18 -22.47 17.17
C GLY A 508 9.48 -23.21 17.48
N HIS A 509 10.27 -23.39 16.43
CA HIS A 509 11.59 -24.02 16.48
C HIS A 509 12.56 -23.25 15.58
N SER A 510 13.66 -22.75 16.12
CA SER A 510 14.60 -21.83 15.44
C SER A 510 15.30 -22.45 14.21
N GLY A 511 15.52 -23.76 14.21
CA GLY A 511 16.12 -24.46 13.08
C GLY A 511 17.56 -23.98 12.83
N ALA A 512 17.90 -23.65 11.58
CA ALA A 512 19.24 -23.13 11.23
C ALA A 512 19.57 -21.75 11.83
N LYS A 513 18.60 -21.09 12.47
CA LYS A 513 18.74 -19.77 13.12
C LYS A 513 18.81 -19.86 14.65
N GLY A 514 19.02 -21.07 15.19
CA GLY A 514 19.21 -21.30 16.62
C GLY A 514 20.64 -21.05 17.08
N SER A 515 20.85 -21.17 18.39
CA SER A 515 22.18 -21.08 19.01
C SER A 515 22.89 -19.74 18.76
N THR A 516 22.14 -18.64 18.85
CA THR A 516 22.66 -17.27 18.66
C THR A 516 22.69 -16.49 19.97
N ARG A 517 23.47 -15.41 19.97
CA ARG A 517 23.49 -14.42 21.04
C ARG A 517 22.14 -13.70 21.15
N VAL A 518 21.89 -13.09 22.31
CA VAL A 518 20.77 -12.13 22.45
C VAL A 518 21.01 -10.91 21.56
N ALA A 519 19.93 -10.31 21.07
CA ALA A 519 20.00 -9.38 19.95
C ALA A 519 20.92 -8.16 20.18
N TRP A 520 21.00 -7.64 21.42
CA TRP A 520 21.85 -6.50 21.77
C TRP A 520 23.34 -6.85 21.95
N GLU A 521 23.70 -8.14 21.97
CA GLU A 521 25.08 -8.64 22.02
C GLU A 521 25.60 -9.11 20.64
N GLY A 522 24.74 -9.03 19.62
CA GLY A 522 25.02 -9.42 18.25
C GLY A 522 23.87 -10.19 17.63
N ILE A 523 22.99 -9.48 16.91
CA ILE A 523 21.86 -10.09 16.21
C ILE A 523 22.34 -11.16 15.21
N ASP A 524 21.70 -12.34 15.26
CA ASP A 524 21.99 -13.53 14.45
C ASP A 524 23.41 -14.10 14.57
N GLN A 525 24.26 -13.53 15.43
CA GLN A 525 25.61 -14.01 15.65
C GLN A 525 25.58 -15.29 16.50
N PRO A 526 26.37 -16.32 16.16
CA PRO A 526 26.46 -17.53 16.98
C PRO A 526 26.98 -17.22 18.38
N LEU A 527 26.65 -18.09 19.33
CA LEU A 527 27.26 -18.04 20.67
C LEU A 527 28.78 -18.29 20.57
N ASP A 528 29.54 -17.72 21.50
CA ASP A 528 30.99 -17.95 21.58
C ASP A 528 31.31 -19.37 22.07
N ASP A 529 30.52 -19.87 23.01
CA ASP A 529 30.60 -21.22 23.57
C ASP A 529 29.20 -21.76 23.91
N GLY A 530 29.10 -23.05 24.23
CA GLY A 530 27.82 -23.68 24.60
C GLY A 530 26.82 -23.85 23.44
N ASN A 531 27.27 -23.82 22.19
CA ASN A 531 26.42 -24.06 21.03
C ASN A 531 25.83 -25.48 21.03
N TRP A 532 24.61 -25.62 20.50
CA TRP A 532 23.95 -26.91 20.29
C TRP A 532 23.82 -27.25 18.80
N PRO A 533 23.62 -28.54 18.43
CA PRO A 533 23.40 -28.93 17.04
C PRO A 533 22.16 -28.24 16.44
N LEU A 534 22.29 -27.76 15.20
CA LEU A 534 21.20 -27.10 14.49
C LEU A 534 20.63 -28.03 13.42
N VAL A 535 19.31 -28.03 13.27
CA VAL A 535 18.60 -28.85 12.28
C VAL A 535 17.79 -27.96 11.34
N SER A 536 17.66 -28.36 10.07
CA SER A 536 16.82 -27.68 9.08
C SER A 536 16.35 -28.65 7.99
N ALA A 537 15.61 -28.16 6.99
CA ALA A 537 15.20 -28.98 5.84
C ALA A 537 16.41 -29.52 5.07
N SER A 538 17.44 -28.71 4.88
CA SER A 538 18.70 -29.06 4.20
C SER A 538 19.90 -28.45 4.93
N PRO A 539 21.14 -28.92 4.67
CA PRO A 539 22.32 -28.33 5.29
C PRO A 539 22.52 -26.89 4.80
N GLN A 540 22.64 -25.93 5.74
CA GLN A 540 22.81 -24.52 5.42
C GLN A 540 23.40 -23.72 6.59
N GLN A 541 23.85 -22.49 6.31
CA GLN A 541 24.18 -21.47 7.29
C GLN A 541 23.31 -20.24 7.03
N TYR A 542 22.71 -19.66 8.07
CA TYR A 542 21.93 -18.44 7.91
C TYR A 542 22.81 -17.23 7.54
N LEU A 543 23.86 -16.98 8.31
CA LEU A 543 24.95 -16.07 7.94
C LEU A 543 26.06 -16.87 7.27
N ARG A 544 26.24 -16.72 5.95
CA ARG A 544 27.27 -17.43 5.19
C ARG A 544 28.66 -17.22 5.80
N GLY A 545 29.34 -18.30 6.13
CA GLY A 545 30.69 -18.28 6.70
C GLY A 545 30.76 -17.86 8.17
N VAL A 546 29.62 -17.58 8.83
CA VAL A 546 29.56 -17.09 10.22
C VAL A 546 28.70 -18.01 11.10
N SER A 547 27.45 -18.29 10.73
CA SER A 547 26.56 -19.16 11.52
C SER A 547 27.04 -20.62 11.52
N GLN A 548 26.68 -21.40 12.53
CA GLN A 548 26.88 -22.85 12.50
C GLN A 548 26.11 -23.49 11.34
N TRP A 549 26.66 -24.57 10.76
CA TRP A 549 25.91 -25.39 9.81
C TRP A 549 24.78 -26.15 10.52
N SER A 550 23.57 -26.07 9.98
CA SER A 550 22.54 -27.05 10.30
C SER A 550 22.78 -28.34 9.51
N HIS A 551 22.40 -29.49 10.06
CA HIS A 551 22.23 -30.70 9.25
C HIS A 551 20.79 -30.83 8.75
N ALA A 552 20.60 -31.67 7.72
CA ALA A 552 19.27 -32.01 7.23
C ALA A 552 18.57 -32.93 8.23
N ALA A 553 17.34 -32.60 8.61
CA ALA A 553 16.54 -33.45 9.49
C ALA A 553 16.38 -34.85 8.90
N SER A 554 16.70 -35.86 9.70
CA SER A 554 16.38 -37.27 9.45
C SER A 554 14.90 -37.55 9.73
N ALA A 555 14.37 -38.67 9.23
CA ALA A 555 12.99 -39.05 9.48
C ALA A 555 12.68 -39.22 10.98
N ASP A 556 13.66 -39.64 11.78
CA ASP A 556 13.52 -39.83 13.22
C ASP A 556 13.46 -38.50 13.95
N GLU A 557 14.28 -37.53 13.54
CA GLU A 557 14.23 -36.16 14.08
C GLU A 557 12.93 -35.46 13.70
N LEU A 558 12.40 -35.66 12.48
CA LEU A 558 11.09 -35.12 12.10
C LEU A 558 9.97 -35.64 13.02
N ARG A 559 9.98 -36.95 13.34
CA ARG A 559 9.02 -37.54 14.28
C ARG A 559 9.19 -37.01 15.70
N GLU A 560 10.42 -36.84 16.16
CA GLU A 560 10.69 -36.27 17.48
C GLU A 560 10.23 -34.81 17.55
N ILE A 561 10.56 -33.99 16.57
CA ILE A 561 10.15 -32.58 16.51
C ILE A 561 8.62 -32.47 16.50
N GLU A 562 7.91 -33.29 15.71
CA GLU A 562 6.44 -33.35 15.76
C GLU A 562 5.93 -33.65 17.18
N ALA A 563 6.48 -34.67 17.84
CA ALA A 563 6.11 -35.02 19.21
C ALA A 563 6.39 -33.88 20.22
N GLN A 564 7.45 -33.11 20.00
CA GLN A 564 7.77 -31.92 20.80
C GLN A 564 6.69 -30.85 20.63
N PHE A 565 6.27 -30.55 19.40
CA PHE A 565 5.16 -29.62 19.14
C PHE A 565 3.84 -30.09 19.78
N VAL A 566 3.53 -31.39 19.70
CA VAL A 566 2.33 -31.98 20.34
C VAL A 566 2.38 -31.81 21.85
N ARG A 567 3.50 -32.16 22.49
CA ARG A 567 3.69 -32.00 23.94
C ARG A 567 3.55 -30.54 24.36
N SER A 568 4.21 -29.62 23.67
CA SER A 568 4.11 -28.19 23.96
C SER A 568 2.69 -27.65 23.80
N THR A 569 1.94 -28.16 22.82
CA THR A 569 0.52 -27.80 22.59
C THR A 569 -0.37 -28.28 23.73
N GLN A 570 -0.17 -29.50 24.22
CA GLN A 570 -0.90 -30.03 25.39
C GLN A 570 -0.62 -29.18 26.64
N MET A 571 0.65 -28.87 26.89
CA MET A 571 1.06 -28.01 28.01
C MET A 571 0.50 -26.59 27.87
N ALA A 572 0.46 -26.03 26.65
CA ALA A 572 -0.17 -24.73 26.41
C ALA A 572 -1.67 -24.75 26.74
N ASN A 573 -2.37 -25.82 26.40
CA ASN A 573 -3.79 -25.93 26.74
C ASN A 573 -3.99 -26.05 28.26
N GLU A 574 -3.13 -26.82 28.94
CA GLU A 574 -3.13 -26.96 30.39
C GLU A 574 -2.80 -25.65 31.12
N ALA A 575 -1.89 -24.84 30.56
CA ALA A 575 -1.59 -23.49 31.04
C ALA A 575 -2.78 -22.53 30.90
N GLY A 576 -3.78 -22.86 30.07
CA GLY A 576 -5.00 -22.10 29.90
C GLY A 576 -5.00 -21.10 28.75
N PHE A 577 -4.02 -21.12 27.84
CA PHE A 577 -3.99 -20.20 26.69
C PHE A 577 -5.29 -20.26 25.86
N ASP A 578 -5.75 -19.09 25.38
CA ASP A 578 -6.97 -18.97 24.59
C ASP A 578 -6.75 -19.30 23.10
N TRP A 579 -5.52 -19.06 22.63
CA TRP A 579 -5.15 -19.07 21.22
C TRP A 579 -3.77 -19.69 21.04
N LEU A 580 -3.58 -20.46 19.97
CA LEU A 580 -2.28 -20.99 19.57
C LEU A 580 -1.90 -20.44 18.20
N GLU A 581 -0.64 -20.04 18.04
CA GLU A 581 -0.06 -19.70 16.75
C GLU A 581 1.11 -20.63 16.41
N LEU A 582 1.06 -21.29 15.26
CA LEU A 582 2.16 -22.09 14.75
C LEU A 582 3.12 -21.20 13.94
N HIS A 583 4.41 -21.17 14.32
CA HIS A 583 5.39 -20.34 13.65
C HIS A 583 6.01 -21.04 12.42
N CYS A 584 5.52 -20.71 11.23
CA CYS A 584 5.98 -21.19 9.92
C CYS A 584 6.62 -20.05 9.08
N ALA A 585 7.31 -19.10 9.73
CA ALA A 585 7.80 -17.88 9.10
C ALA A 585 9.25 -17.59 9.50
N HIS A 586 9.79 -16.52 8.92
CA HIS A 586 11.05 -15.89 9.30
C HIS A 586 12.30 -16.77 9.20
N GLY A 587 12.29 -17.79 8.35
CA GLY A 587 13.45 -18.68 8.14
C GLY A 587 13.71 -19.66 9.28
N TYR A 588 12.82 -19.74 10.27
CA TYR A 588 12.87 -20.78 11.30
C TYR A 588 12.50 -22.15 10.72
N LEU A 589 12.51 -23.21 11.53
CA LEU A 589 12.46 -24.59 11.05
C LEU A 589 11.33 -24.85 10.04
N LEU A 590 10.07 -24.57 10.39
CA LEU A 590 8.96 -24.87 9.47
C LEU A 590 8.97 -23.95 8.23
N SER A 591 9.41 -22.69 8.39
CA SER A 591 9.66 -21.78 7.26
C SER A 591 10.74 -22.31 6.33
N SER A 592 11.74 -23.02 6.86
CA SER A 592 12.85 -23.52 6.07
C SER A 592 12.46 -24.72 5.21
N PHE A 593 11.44 -25.48 5.61
CA PHE A 593 10.79 -26.48 4.76
C PHE A 593 9.94 -25.84 3.67
N LEU A 594 9.23 -24.76 3.99
CA LEU A 594 8.40 -24.05 3.02
C LEU A 594 9.24 -23.39 1.93
N SER A 595 10.34 -22.70 2.25
CA SER A 595 11.08 -21.96 1.22
C SER A 595 11.94 -22.86 0.33
N PRO A 596 11.85 -22.73 -1.01
CA PRO A 596 12.73 -23.43 -1.94
C PRO A 596 14.19 -22.96 -1.87
N LEU A 597 14.49 -21.83 -1.22
CA LEU A 597 15.88 -21.39 -1.00
C LEU A 597 16.59 -22.28 0.01
N THR A 598 15.86 -22.67 1.05
CA THR A 598 16.39 -23.37 2.23
C THR A 598 16.08 -24.87 2.24
N ASN A 599 15.15 -25.32 1.40
CA ASN A 599 14.78 -26.72 1.22
C ASN A 599 15.27 -27.25 -0.14
N GLN A 600 16.43 -27.89 -0.12
CA GLN A 600 17.07 -28.56 -1.27
C GLN A 600 16.90 -30.08 -1.20
N ARG A 601 15.91 -30.59 -0.44
CA ARG A 601 15.69 -32.03 -0.32
C ARG A 601 15.15 -32.60 -1.63
N THR A 602 15.52 -33.86 -1.89
CA THR A 602 15.07 -34.64 -3.06
C THR A 602 14.11 -35.78 -2.68
N ASP A 603 13.76 -35.89 -1.39
CA ASP A 603 12.77 -36.83 -0.90
C ASP A 603 11.36 -36.20 -0.90
N GLU A 604 10.40 -36.87 -0.23
CA GLU A 604 9.00 -36.44 -0.18
C GLU A 604 8.77 -35.10 0.57
N TYR A 605 9.81 -34.51 1.18
CA TYR A 605 9.73 -33.26 1.91
C TYR A 605 10.34 -32.06 1.16
N GLY A 606 10.82 -32.23 -0.08
CA GLY A 606 11.39 -31.14 -0.90
C GLY A 606 11.00 -31.16 -2.38
N GLY A 607 11.45 -30.14 -3.10
CA GLY A 607 11.10 -29.93 -4.52
C GLY A 607 9.77 -29.19 -4.68
N SER A 608 8.70 -29.92 -5.04
CA SER A 608 7.38 -29.33 -5.30
C SER A 608 6.82 -28.62 -4.07
N LEU A 609 5.87 -27.69 -4.28
CA LEU A 609 5.18 -27.02 -3.17
C LEU A 609 4.50 -28.02 -2.24
N ASP A 610 3.84 -29.05 -2.79
CA ASP A 610 3.16 -30.10 -2.01
C ASP A 610 4.14 -30.85 -1.08
N ASN A 611 5.33 -31.19 -1.58
CA ASN A 611 6.35 -31.84 -0.77
C ASN A 611 6.92 -30.90 0.31
N ARG A 612 7.19 -29.64 -0.04
CA ARG A 612 7.65 -28.61 0.91
C ARG A 612 6.64 -28.34 2.02
N LEU A 613 5.34 -28.45 1.72
CA LEU A 613 4.24 -28.32 2.67
C LEU A 613 4.07 -29.52 3.60
N ARG A 614 4.57 -30.71 3.21
CA ARG A 614 4.27 -31.98 3.90
C ARG A 614 4.59 -31.95 5.38
N PHE A 615 5.81 -31.56 5.76
CA PHE A 615 6.20 -31.54 7.17
C PHE A 615 5.50 -30.42 7.98
N PRO A 616 5.43 -29.16 7.51
CA PRO A 616 4.63 -28.13 8.18
C PRO A 616 3.15 -28.52 8.39
N LEU A 617 2.51 -29.15 7.40
CA LEU A 617 1.12 -29.62 7.53
C LEU A 617 1.00 -30.83 8.48
N GLN A 618 1.97 -31.74 8.47
CA GLN A 618 2.03 -32.86 9.41
C GLN A 618 2.07 -32.35 10.86
N VAL A 619 2.97 -31.41 11.16
CA VAL A 619 3.03 -30.75 12.49
C VAL A 619 1.71 -30.05 12.82
N PHE A 620 1.16 -29.29 11.87
CA PHE A 620 -0.13 -28.60 12.08
C PHE A 620 -1.26 -29.57 12.40
N ASN A 621 -1.41 -30.66 11.65
CA ASN A 621 -2.43 -31.67 11.88
C ASN A 621 -2.27 -32.33 13.26
N ALA A 622 -1.03 -32.64 13.66
CA ALA A 622 -0.72 -33.24 14.96
C ALA A 622 -1.11 -32.31 16.12
N ILE A 623 -0.78 -31.02 16.05
CA ILE A 623 -1.18 -30.06 17.10
C ILE A 623 -2.69 -29.78 17.08
N ARG A 624 -3.31 -29.70 15.89
CA ARG A 624 -4.76 -29.46 15.76
C ARG A 624 -5.57 -30.60 16.38
N ALA A 625 -5.07 -31.83 16.33
CA ALA A 625 -5.69 -33.00 16.94
C ALA A 625 -5.70 -32.99 18.49
N VAL A 626 -4.75 -32.29 19.12
CA VAL A 626 -4.65 -32.21 20.60
C VAL A 626 -5.09 -30.86 21.18
N TRP A 627 -5.18 -29.82 20.35
CA TRP A 627 -5.71 -28.51 20.74
C TRP A 627 -7.26 -28.55 20.73
N PRO A 628 -7.95 -27.96 21.73
CA PRO A 628 -9.42 -27.99 21.77
C PRO A 628 -10.06 -27.35 20.54
N GLU A 629 -11.06 -28.00 19.93
CA GLU A 629 -11.70 -27.54 18.68
C GLU A 629 -12.33 -26.15 18.79
N HIS A 630 -12.83 -25.78 19.97
CA HIS A 630 -13.41 -24.46 20.23
C HIS A 630 -12.36 -23.35 20.38
N LYS A 631 -11.06 -23.67 20.44
CA LYS A 631 -9.98 -22.68 20.52
C LYS A 631 -9.30 -22.50 19.15
N PRO A 632 -9.03 -21.25 18.73
CA PRO A 632 -8.42 -20.97 17.44
C PRO A 632 -6.97 -21.45 17.33
N ILE A 633 -6.54 -21.78 16.11
CA ILE A 633 -5.14 -21.85 15.71
C ILE A 633 -4.88 -20.90 14.54
N SER A 634 -3.95 -19.96 14.71
CA SER A 634 -3.35 -19.21 13.59
C SER A 634 -2.05 -19.85 13.12
N VAL A 635 -1.66 -19.59 11.87
CA VAL A 635 -0.35 -19.97 11.33
C VAL A 635 0.36 -18.72 10.84
N ARG A 636 1.56 -18.44 11.37
CA ARG A 636 2.37 -17.33 10.88
C ARG A 636 3.23 -17.78 9.72
N ILE A 637 3.15 -17.10 8.58
CA ILE A 637 3.97 -17.39 7.38
C ILE A 637 4.76 -16.17 6.91
N SER A 638 5.87 -16.42 6.19
CA SER A 638 6.53 -15.39 5.38
C SER A 638 5.92 -15.46 3.97
N ALA A 639 5.16 -14.44 3.57
CA ALA A 639 4.46 -14.40 2.29
C ALA A 639 5.36 -14.03 1.10
N HIS A 640 6.60 -13.63 1.36
CA HIS A 640 7.59 -13.30 0.35
C HIS A 640 8.99 -13.44 0.95
N ASP A 641 9.93 -14.07 0.24
CA ASP A 641 11.31 -14.25 0.74
C ASP A 641 12.25 -13.08 0.42
N TRP A 642 11.85 -12.23 -0.54
CA TRP A 642 12.62 -11.07 -1.00
C TRP A 642 13.96 -11.41 -1.65
N VAL A 643 14.06 -12.64 -2.16
CA VAL A 643 15.18 -13.18 -2.93
C VAL A 643 14.62 -13.92 -4.14
N GLU A 644 15.28 -13.78 -5.29
CA GLU A 644 14.90 -14.49 -6.51
C GLU A 644 14.89 -16.01 -6.29
N GLY A 645 13.87 -16.69 -6.82
CA GLY A 645 13.68 -18.13 -6.63
C GLY A 645 13.15 -18.55 -5.26
N GLY A 646 12.85 -17.60 -4.35
CA GLY A 646 12.18 -17.87 -3.07
C GLY A 646 10.66 -17.89 -3.16
N ILE A 647 10.02 -17.92 -1.98
CA ILE A 647 8.56 -17.80 -1.86
C ILE A 647 8.08 -16.48 -2.46
N THR A 648 7.07 -16.59 -3.33
CA THR A 648 6.33 -15.48 -3.92
C THR A 648 4.97 -15.30 -3.22
N PRO A 649 4.24 -14.18 -3.47
CA PRO A 649 2.93 -14.00 -2.88
C PRO A 649 1.89 -14.99 -3.43
N ASP A 650 2.09 -15.51 -4.66
CA ASP A 650 1.23 -16.56 -5.24
C ASP A 650 1.42 -17.89 -4.50
N ASP A 651 2.69 -18.25 -4.19
CA ASP A 651 2.99 -19.39 -3.33
C ASP A 651 2.36 -19.21 -1.95
N ALA A 652 2.40 -18.00 -1.39
CA ALA A 652 1.81 -17.71 -0.08
C ALA A 652 0.30 -17.93 -0.05
N VAL A 653 -0.43 -17.58 -1.13
CA VAL A 653 -1.86 -17.88 -1.28
C VAL A 653 -2.08 -19.39 -1.34
N ALA A 654 -1.27 -20.14 -2.08
CA ALA A 654 -1.37 -21.60 -2.15
C ALA A 654 -1.07 -22.27 -0.79
N ILE A 655 -0.03 -21.82 -0.09
CA ILE A 655 0.32 -22.25 1.27
C ILE A 655 -0.84 -21.99 2.24
N ALA A 656 -1.44 -20.79 2.18
CA ALA A 656 -2.57 -20.44 3.01
C ALA A 656 -3.81 -21.31 2.73
N ARG A 657 -4.10 -21.64 1.46
CA ARG A 657 -5.16 -22.59 1.10
C ARG A 657 -4.91 -23.97 1.68
N ALA A 658 -3.66 -24.44 1.68
CA ALA A 658 -3.30 -25.74 2.27
C ALA A 658 -3.51 -25.76 3.78
N PHE A 659 -3.06 -24.72 4.51
CA PHE A 659 -3.32 -24.61 5.95
C PHE A 659 -4.80 -24.44 6.29
N LYS A 660 -5.55 -23.66 5.50
CA LYS A 660 -7.02 -23.58 5.61
C LYS A 660 -7.67 -24.96 5.49
N ALA A 661 -7.28 -25.73 4.48
CA ALA A 661 -7.80 -27.09 4.27
C ALA A 661 -7.45 -28.04 5.42
N ALA A 662 -6.29 -27.86 6.05
CA ALA A 662 -5.88 -28.61 7.24
C ALA A 662 -6.63 -28.20 8.53
N GLY A 663 -7.31 -27.05 8.53
CA GLY A 663 -8.12 -26.57 9.66
C GLY A 663 -7.54 -25.36 10.40
N ALA A 664 -6.62 -24.61 9.78
CA ALA A 664 -6.19 -23.31 10.31
C ALA A 664 -7.35 -22.32 10.28
N ASP A 665 -7.44 -21.51 11.33
CA ASP A 665 -8.51 -20.52 11.47
C ASP A 665 -8.11 -19.17 10.88
N MET A 666 -6.82 -18.83 10.97
CA MET A 666 -6.26 -17.59 10.46
C MET A 666 -4.81 -17.76 9.99
N ILE A 667 -4.37 -16.86 9.11
CA ILE A 667 -2.95 -16.71 8.75
C ILE A 667 -2.43 -15.37 9.29
N ASP A 668 -1.35 -15.40 10.09
CA ASP A 668 -0.57 -14.20 10.43
C ASP A 668 0.48 -13.94 9.33
N VAL A 669 0.32 -12.83 8.62
CA VAL A 669 0.98 -12.60 7.34
C VAL A 669 2.19 -11.67 7.49
N SER A 670 3.38 -12.29 7.58
CA SER A 670 4.67 -11.62 7.63
C SER A 670 5.42 -11.75 6.30
N SER A 671 6.70 -11.40 6.26
CA SER A 671 7.58 -11.63 5.11
C SER A 671 9.06 -11.70 5.53
N GLY A 672 9.89 -12.23 4.64
CA GLY A 672 11.35 -12.20 4.74
C GLY A 672 11.94 -13.04 5.88
N GLN A 673 13.17 -12.68 6.24
CA GLN A 673 14.04 -13.28 7.25
C GLN A 673 14.48 -14.73 6.95
N VAL A 674 14.13 -15.26 5.78
CA VAL A 674 14.55 -16.59 5.30
C VAL A 674 16.01 -16.60 4.85
N SER A 675 16.46 -15.56 4.15
CA SER A 675 17.85 -15.36 3.72
C SER A 675 18.32 -13.96 4.08
N LYS A 676 19.63 -13.78 4.28
CA LYS A 676 20.25 -12.45 4.44
C LYS A 676 20.50 -11.72 3.12
N ASP A 677 20.32 -12.40 1.99
CA ASP A 677 20.36 -11.77 0.66
C ASP A 677 19.06 -11.02 0.33
N GLU A 678 18.09 -11.02 1.25
CA GLU A 678 16.81 -10.36 1.10
C GLU A 678 16.94 -8.86 0.82
N LYS A 679 16.07 -8.35 -0.06
CA LYS A 679 15.95 -6.90 -0.35
C LYS A 679 14.51 -6.42 -0.16
N PRO A 680 14.00 -6.35 1.10
CA PRO A 680 12.64 -5.92 1.35
C PRO A 680 12.40 -4.48 0.93
N VAL A 681 11.27 -4.23 0.28
CA VAL A 681 10.82 -2.86 -0.03
C VAL A 681 9.94 -2.37 1.10
N TYR A 682 10.55 -1.65 2.04
CA TYR A 682 9.84 -1.09 3.19
C TYR A 682 8.97 0.11 2.81
N GLY A 683 7.87 0.25 3.55
CA GLY A 683 6.92 1.34 3.42
C GLY A 683 5.85 1.28 4.50
N ARG A 684 4.93 2.24 4.47
CA ARG A 684 3.73 2.24 5.31
C ARG A 684 2.95 0.93 5.07
N MET A 685 2.68 0.17 6.12
CA MET A 685 1.87 -1.06 6.04
C MET A 685 2.36 -2.07 4.97
N PHE A 686 3.68 -2.17 4.72
CA PHE A 686 4.24 -2.81 3.52
C PHE A 686 3.88 -4.28 3.30
N GLN A 687 3.46 -5.02 4.34
CA GLN A 687 3.04 -6.43 4.20
C GLN A 687 1.51 -6.59 4.14
N THR A 688 0.73 -5.52 4.36
CA THR A 688 -0.73 -5.55 4.24
C THR A 688 -1.21 -6.02 2.87
N PRO A 689 -0.55 -5.68 1.74
CA PRO A 689 -0.92 -6.25 0.44
C PRO A 689 -0.87 -7.79 0.42
N PHE A 690 0.08 -8.42 1.11
CA PHE A 690 0.11 -9.88 1.21
C PHE A 690 -1.06 -10.43 2.04
N ALA A 691 -1.41 -9.74 3.14
CA ALA A 691 -2.55 -10.11 3.97
C ALA A 691 -3.88 -10.01 3.21
N ASP A 692 -4.03 -8.97 2.40
CA ASP A 692 -5.17 -8.74 1.51
C ASP A 692 -5.31 -9.87 0.49
N ARG A 693 -4.22 -10.20 -0.21
CA ARG A 693 -4.18 -11.30 -1.18
C ARG A 693 -4.58 -12.62 -0.54
N ILE A 694 -3.95 -13.01 0.56
CA ILE A 694 -4.28 -14.27 1.23
C ILE A 694 -5.74 -14.27 1.70
N ARG A 695 -6.21 -13.18 2.31
CA ARG A 695 -7.57 -13.10 2.82
C ARG A 695 -8.60 -13.35 1.74
N ASN A 696 -8.45 -12.65 0.63
CA ASN A 696 -9.47 -12.57 -0.39
C ASN A 696 -9.30 -13.63 -1.49
N GLU A 697 -8.08 -14.10 -1.78
CA GLU A 697 -7.81 -15.14 -2.79
C GLU A 697 -7.78 -16.56 -2.20
N ALA A 698 -7.34 -16.76 -0.95
CA ALA A 698 -7.43 -18.06 -0.26
C ALA A 698 -8.73 -18.22 0.55
N GLY A 699 -9.42 -17.12 0.83
CA GLY A 699 -10.69 -17.12 1.58
C GLY A 699 -10.52 -17.56 3.03
N ILE A 700 -9.40 -17.25 3.67
CA ILE A 700 -9.12 -17.50 5.09
C ILE A 700 -8.90 -16.17 5.80
N ALA A 701 -9.37 -16.03 7.03
CA ALA A 701 -9.17 -14.79 7.77
C ALA A 701 -7.68 -14.53 8.03
N THR A 702 -7.26 -13.26 8.07
CA THR A 702 -5.84 -12.90 8.20
C THR A 702 -5.56 -11.92 9.33
N ILE A 703 -4.34 -12.01 9.87
CA ILE A 703 -3.75 -11.03 10.76
C ILE A 703 -2.71 -10.26 9.96
N ALA A 704 -2.90 -8.95 9.79
CA ALA A 704 -1.92 -8.08 9.14
C ALA A 704 -0.88 -7.58 10.14
N VAL A 705 0.39 -7.57 9.74
CA VAL A 705 1.52 -7.04 10.51
C VAL A 705 2.48 -6.28 9.60
N GLY A 706 3.39 -5.49 10.17
CA GLY A 706 4.45 -4.80 9.42
C GLY A 706 4.16 -3.31 9.21
N ALA A 707 4.88 -2.47 9.95
CA ALA A 707 4.75 -1.00 9.90
C ALA A 707 3.30 -0.47 10.14
N ILE A 708 2.54 -1.15 11.00
CA ILE A 708 1.27 -0.66 11.56
C ILE A 708 1.61 0.09 12.86
N SER A 709 1.25 1.38 12.95
CA SER A 709 1.73 2.27 14.02
C SER A 709 0.69 3.24 14.60
N GLU A 710 -0.46 3.39 13.95
CA GLU A 710 -1.53 4.31 14.35
C GLU A 710 -2.91 3.66 14.19
N ALA A 711 -3.90 4.18 14.92
CA ALA A 711 -5.30 3.73 14.83
C ALA A 711 -5.85 3.75 13.41
N ASP A 712 -5.48 4.79 12.64
CA ASP A 712 -5.92 5.03 11.28
C ASP A 712 -5.45 3.91 10.32
N HIS A 713 -4.27 3.32 10.56
CA HIS A 713 -3.83 2.11 9.84
C HIS A 713 -4.75 0.93 10.15
N VAL A 714 -5.04 0.69 11.44
CA VAL A 714 -5.89 -0.45 11.84
C VAL A 714 -7.30 -0.27 11.29
N ASN A 715 -7.89 0.91 11.44
CA ASN A 715 -9.19 1.23 10.88
C ASN A 715 -9.23 1.02 9.36
N GLY A 716 -8.24 1.56 8.64
CA GLY A 716 -8.14 1.42 7.19
C GLY A 716 -8.02 -0.03 6.72
N ILE A 717 -7.18 -0.84 7.38
CA ILE A 717 -6.96 -2.25 7.03
C ILE A 717 -8.23 -3.08 7.23
N ILE A 718 -8.89 -2.95 8.38
CA ILE A 718 -10.10 -3.71 8.71
C ILE A 718 -11.27 -3.26 7.82
N ALA A 719 -11.49 -1.95 7.71
CA ALA A 719 -12.60 -1.40 6.92
C ALA A 719 -12.51 -1.79 5.44
N ALA A 720 -11.31 -1.74 4.84
CA ALA A 720 -11.10 -2.12 3.45
C ALA A 720 -11.13 -3.64 3.20
N GLY A 721 -11.32 -4.47 4.24
CA GLY A 721 -11.36 -5.92 4.09
C GLY A 721 -10.01 -6.54 3.72
N ARG A 722 -8.90 -5.90 4.12
CA ARG A 722 -7.53 -6.38 3.84
C ARG A 722 -7.01 -7.35 4.90
N ALA A 723 -7.57 -7.29 6.11
CA ALA A 723 -7.33 -8.25 7.18
C ALA A 723 -8.51 -8.26 8.16
N ASP A 724 -8.54 -9.25 9.05
CA ASP A 724 -9.57 -9.38 10.09
C ASP A 724 -9.04 -8.97 11.47
N LEU A 725 -7.72 -9.01 11.66
CA LEU A 725 -7.00 -8.51 12.84
C LEU A 725 -5.72 -7.78 12.41
N CYS A 726 -5.22 -6.90 13.27
CA CYS A 726 -3.96 -6.18 13.06
C CYS A 726 -3.01 -6.41 14.24
N ALA A 727 -1.84 -7.00 13.97
CA ALA A 727 -0.79 -7.18 14.95
C ALA A 727 0.17 -5.98 14.97
N VAL A 728 0.32 -5.39 16.16
CA VAL A 728 1.14 -4.20 16.40
C VAL A 728 2.27 -4.55 17.35
N ALA A 729 3.50 -4.41 16.89
CA ALA A 729 4.71 -4.82 17.62
C ALA A 729 5.37 -3.64 18.35
N ARG A 730 6.38 -3.01 17.72
CA ARG A 730 7.19 -1.91 18.29
C ARG A 730 6.41 -0.77 18.97
N PRO A 731 5.24 -0.32 18.48
CA PRO A 731 4.44 0.66 19.20
C PRO A 731 4.00 0.19 20.60
N HIS A 732 3.69 -1.09 20.79
CA HIS A 732 3.40 -1.68 22.10
C HIS A 732 4.65 -1.89 22.98
N LEU A 733 5.85 -1.95 22.38
CA LEU A 733 7.09 -1.91 23.15
C LEU A 733 7.32 -0.51 23.75
N ALA A 734 7.15 0.53 22.93
CA ALA A 734 7.30 1.92 23.35
C ALA A 734 6.19 2.38 24.31
N ASN A 735 4.98 1.88 24.13
CA ASN A 735 3.82 2.22 24.95
C ASN A 735 2.91 1.00 25.15
N PRO A 736 2.89 0.36 26.34
CA PRO A 736 2.04 -0.80 26.57
C PRO A 736 0.54 -0.47 26.48
N ALA A 737 0.15 0.78 26.74
CA ALA A 737 -1.23 1.27 26.61
C ALA A 737 -1.52 1.91 25.25
N TRP A 738 -0.77 1.53 24.20
CA TRP A 738 -0.92 2.07 22.84
C TRP A 738 -2.36 2.05 22.36
N THR A 739 -3.07 0.94 22.53
CA THR A 739 -4.47 0.80 22.08
C THR A 739 -5.41 1.82 22.74
N LEU A 740 -5.28 2.04 24.06
CA LEU A 740 -6.08 3.03 24.79
C LEU A 740 -5.74 4.47 24.36
N ASN A 741 -4.45 4.76 24.17
CA ASN A 741 -4.01 6.09 23.73
C ASN A 741 -4.48 6.40 22.30
N GLU A 742 -4.41 5.42 21.41
CA GLU A 742 -4.88 5.52 20.03
C GLU A 742 -6.41 5.75 19.97
N ALA A 743 -7.19 5.10 20.84
CA ALA A 743 -8.63 5.37 20.97
C ALA A 743 -8.90 6.85 21.27
N ALA A 744 -8.19 7.40 22.27
CA ALA A 744 -8.33 8.80 22.64
C ALA A 744 -7.86 9.74 21.51
N LYS A 745 -6.76 9.40 20.81
CA LYS A 745 -6.25 10.17 19.66
C LYS A 745 -7.18 10.24 18.48
N ILE A 746 -8.04 9.25 18.27
CA ILE A 746 -9.12 9.29 17.25
C ILE A 746 -10.45 9.80 17.83
N GLY A 747 -10.49 10.19 19.11
CA GLY A 747 -11.69 10.74 19.76
C GLY A 747 -12.77 9.69 19.97
N TYR A 748 -12.38 8.44 20.18
CA TYR A 748 -13.28 7.35 20.52
C TYR A 748 -13.11 7.00 22.00
N PHE A 749 -14.04 7.49 22.81
CA PHE A 749 -13.96 7.41 24.27
C PHE A 749 -14.77 6.25 24.87
N ASP A 750 -15.54 5.53 24.05
CA ASP A 750 -16.31 4.36 24.47
C ASP A 750 -15.47 3.07 24.46
N VAL A 751 -14.27 3.19 25.03
CA VAL A 751 -13.38 2.07 25.36
C VAL A 751 -13.37 1.90 26.87
N LYS A 752 -13.58 0.67 27.32
CA LYS A 752 -13.44 0.31 28.73
C LYS A 752 -11.96 0.31 29.12
N TRP A 753 -11.64 1.11 30.13
CA TRP A 753 -10.32 1.11 30.77
C TRP A 753 -10.38 0.26 32.04
N PRO A 754 -9.23 -0.25 32.53
CA PRO A 754 -9.14 -0.76 33.90
C PRO A 754 -9.70 0.26 34.89
N ASN A 755 -10.49 -0.18 35.87
CA ASN A 755 -11.15 0.70 36.83
C ASN A 755 -10.16 1.64 37.55
N GLN A 756 -8.97 1.12 37.82
CA GLN A 756 -7.86 1.81 38.47
C GLN A 756 -7.28 2.96 37.63
N TYR A 757 -7.50 2.98 36.30
CA TYR A 757 -6.93 3.97 35.37
C TYR A 757 -7.96 5.04 34.93
N THR A 758 -9.18 5.01 35.45
CA THR A 758 -10.26 5.92 35.06
C THR A 758 -9.95 7.41 35.26
N ALA A 759 -9.18 7.77 36.30
CA ALA A 759 -8.72 9.14 36.50
C ALA A 759 -7.76 9.60 35.39
N ALA A 760 -6.86 8.71 34.95
CA ALA A 760 -5.94 8.98 33.85
C ALA A 760 -6.67 9.09 32.50
N LYS A 761 -7.69 8.24 32.26
CA LYS A 761 -8.58 8.32 31.09
C LYS A 761 -9.13 9.73 30.92
N THR A 762 -9.80 10.24 31.96
CA THR A 762 -10.45 11.56 31.94
C THR A 762 -9.45 12.69 31.64
N GLN A 763 -8.24 12.61 32.19
CA GLN A 763 -7.19 13.60 31.94
C GLN A 763 -6.68 13.53 30.49
N LEU A 764 -6.41 12.32 29.98
CA LEU A 764 -5.92 12.11 28.62
C LEU A 764 -6.91 12.63 27.58
N GLU A 765 -8.19 12.27 27.71
CA GLU A 765 -9.25 12.66 26.78
C GLU A 765 -9.38 14.18 26.71
N ARG A 766 -9.45 14.86 27.86
CA ARG A 766 -9.50 16.34 27.93
C ARG A 766 -8.28 17.02 27.32
N ASN A 767 -7.08 16.46 27.53
CA ASN A 767 -5.86 17.03 26.97
C ASN A 767 -5.86 16.93 25.44
N ILE A 768 -6.25 15.78 24.89
CA ILE A 768 -6.33 15.57 23.43
C ILE A 768 -7.43 16.46 22.82
N GLU A 769 -8.58 16.59 23.46
CA GLU A 769 -9.64 17.51 23.02
C GLU A 769 -9.14 18.96 22.99
N ARG A 770 -8.41 19.39 24.03
CA ARG A 770 -7.81 20.73 24.08
C ARG A 770 -6.78 20.94 22.99
N GLU A 771 -5.91 19.95 22.75
CA GLU A 771 -4.92 19.99 21.67
C GLU A 771 -5.58 20.11 20.30
N ARG A 772 -6.65 19.34 20.07
CA ARG A 772 -7.45 19.44 18.83
C ARG A 772 -8.14 20.79 18.69
N ALA A 773 -8.75 21.30 19.75
CA ALA A 773 -9.38 22.62 19.74
C ALA A 773 -8.35 23.72 19.44
N ALA A 774 -7.15 23.64 20.03
CA ALA A 774 -6.05 24.54 19.75
C ALA A 774 -5.55 24.42 18.30
N ALA A 775 -5.40 23.19 17.79
CA ALA A 775 -4.99 22.94 16.41
C ALA A 775 -6.03 23.47 15.40
N ALA A 776 -7.33 23.23 15.66
CA ALA A 776 -8.42 23.75 14.85
C ALA A 776 -8.48 25.28 14.89
N ALA A 777 -8.29 25.90 16.07
CA ALA A 777 -8.20 27.35 16.21
C ALA A 777 -6.98 27.96 15.51
N ALA A 778 -5.93 27.16 15.27
CA ALA A 778 -4.74 27.55 14.53
C ALA A 778 -4.83 27.25 13.01
N ALA A 779 -5.79 26.43 12.58
CA ALA A 779 -5.90 25.95 11.20
C ALA A 779 -6.35 27.01 10.16
N GLY A 780 -6.59 28.25 10.59
CA GLY A 780 -6.83 29.42 9.72
C GLY A 780 -5.76 30.51 9.82
N LEU A 781 -4.68 30.27 10.57
CA LEU A 781 -3.64 31.26 10.84
C LEU A 781 -2.41 31.05 9.94
N SER A 782 -1.91 32.14 9.36
CA SER A 782 -0.60 32.20 8.72
C SER A 782 0.51 31.75 9.68
N PRO A 783 1.68 31.32 9.17
CA PRO A 783 2.83 30.99 10.02
C PRO A 783 3.23 32.11 10.99
N LEU A 784 3.05 33.37 10.58
CA LEU A 784 3.33 34.57 11.38
C LEU A 784 2.33 34.72 12.54
N GLU A 785 1.04 34.52 12.27
CA GLU A 785 -0.03 34.59 13.29
C GLU A 785 0.07 33.45 14.31
N ARG A 786 0.55 32.26 13.88
CA ARG A 786 0.86 31.16 14.79
C ARG A 786 2.02 31.48 15.74
N ALA A 787 3.06 32.16 15.24
CA ALA A 787 4.20 32.59 16.05
C ALA A 787 3.80 33.70 17.05
N GLN A 788 3.02 34.70 16.63
CA GLN A 788 2.56 35.79 17.49
C GLN A 788 1.66 35.31 18.64
N ARG A 789 0.78 34.33 18.38
CA ARG A 789 -0.02 33.69 19.44
C ARG A 789 0.81 32.86 20.41
N ALA A 790 1.85 32.16 19.93
CA ALA A 790 2.73 31.37 20.78
C ALA A 790 3.57 32.25 21.72
N GLU A 791 3.85 33.50 21.33
CA GLU A 791 4.53 34.51 22.14
C GLU A 791 3.57 35.33 23.03
N GLY A 792 2.26 35.07 22.98
CA GLY A 792 1.26 35.75 23.81
C GLY A 792 1.04 37.23 23.46
N THR A 793 1.32 37.63 22.21
CA THR A 793 1.20 39.03 21.76
C THR A 793 -0.13 39.36 21.06
N VAL A 794 -1.04 38.38 20.92
CA VAL A 794 -2.45 38.55 20.49
C VAL A 794 -3.39 37.71 21.35
#